data_AF-A0A7M7PJC3-F1
#
_entry.id   AF-A0A7M7PJC3-F1
#
_cell.length_a   1.000
_cell.length_b   1.000
_cell.length_c   1.000
_cell.angle_alpha   90.00
_cell.angle_beta   90.00
_cell.angle_gamma   90.00
#
_symmetry.space_group_name_H-M   'P 1'
#
loop_
_entity.id
_entity.type
_entity.pdbx_description
1 polymer ?
#
loop_
_entity_poly.entity_id
_entity_poly.type
_entity_poly.pdbx_seq_one_letter_code
_entity_poly.pdbx_strand_id
1 'polypeptide(L)'
;MENVRLICAWETSQNSKERIKLMSLCFCFPGFGSAGRPQELVANVFRCLVPILNNQDGTVITPLLNTGDQGYGEVSMMKGMVEAAVKWMKAGLPLRILKLVLYAKVIDGDLQGHSLRRFSEVLKTFTELKERYEMQLLLPKAVPLEFDVYLSFSEEDKEVAKVIREKLSGAKDGVRIYDSSHQGINKDTVFQEDMYSIMMKSARVVTVLSPNYLRNKACIEQYNIALCCNRRALRDMLAPIYVDSVEMMPTYMGLVQYVDCRPHDPSKIGEACSQLTVSLSVTFHTELRVAEFDPLRYDVFLSYSHRDTEKANRFVEMLQKLAPDLKLFFDVQELKTGKSWQRTLYHSIDGSRCMLALISEPYLKSAVCQEEFALAQAKHCAKGKQHLQLISICLDDLDTIQPEFTHIPMVKGTPDVFDDMVKTVCPAVIQWLNGERVDQTETIKTLFDDQNITTLSADAEMEKFRQSHFQKEFGTQDSLISSKSPFPPKLSDILPEPGKEVKDKRPKSASDCDLIFSYHSDDEKYVSFIVKILQLNAPSLKVKAVCSDENKLSAFERAHCIVPVLSPNYLESPECVEEFHIAIWRQRISNPEAGALLPICVHTLPQKPTYFHLVQSAVSMTDGIWAQLSGQHNFGLPQKIVDFSLAAGKTPLSQVDMLALYMAAYYILKRFAKARSCKEVEFSMKPALFNIMKLQEQIKQLTQPDYTDQLCKTVLDLTIKS
;
A
#
# COMPACT_ATOMS: atom_id res chain seq x y z
N MET A 1 21.50 22.51 -11.47
CA MET A 1 21.91 21.98 -10.15
C MET A 1 23.45 21.89 -10.07
N GLU A 2 24.22 22.94 -10.35
CA GLU A 2 25.66 22.73 -10.61
C GLU A 2 26.63 22.89 -9.41
N ASN A 3 26.18 23.27 -8.20
CA ASN A 3 27.14 23.63 -7.13
C ASN A 3 26.97 22.91 -5.78
N VAL A 4 26.29 21.76 -5.72
CA VAL A 4 26.28 20.92 -4.50
C VAL A 4 26.86 19.55 -4.85
N ARG A 5 28.05 19.24 -4.31
CA ARG A 5 28.56 17.86 -4.35
C ARG A 5 27.98 17.13 -3.15
N LEU A 6 27.04 16.23 -3.44
CA LEU A 6 26.54 15.27 -2.46
C LEU A 6 27.53 14.10 -2.44
N ILE A 7 28.25 13.94 -1.33
CA ILE A 7 29.10 12.77 -1.12
C ILE A 7 28.34 11.85 -0.16
N CYS A 8 27.76 10.79 -0.69
CA CYS A 8 27.23 9.70 0.13
C CYS A 8 28.37 8.75 0.48
N ALA A 9 28.73 8.70 1.75
CA ALA A 9 29.59 7.64 2.27
C ALA A 9 28.72 6.60 2.98
N TRP A 10 28.83 5.34 2.55
CA TRP A 10 28.21 4.21 3.21
C TRP A 10 29.18 3.69 4.27
N GLU A 11 28.90 3.92 5.55
CA GLU A 11 29.63 3.25 6.63
C GLU A 11 28.80 2.08 7.15
N THR A 12 29.23 0.87 6.81
CA THR A 12 28.79 -0.34 7.51
C THR A 12 29.58 -0.47 8.81
N SER A 13 29.00 -0.05 9.93
CA SER A 13 29.50 -0.42 11.25
C SER A 13 29.31 -1.93 11.45
N GLN A 14 30.40 -2.67 11.66
CA GLN A 14 30.37 -4.12 11.91
C GLN A 14 29.99 -4.50 13.35
N ASN A 15 29.73 -3.54 14.26
CA ASN A 15 29.79 -3.79 15.70
C ASN A 15 28.52 -3.50 16.54
N SER A 16 27.33 -3.59 15.96
CA SER A 16 26.08 -3.65 16.75
C SER A 16 25.10 -4.64 16.17
N LYS A 17 24.40 -5.40 17.04
CA LYS A 17 23.42 -6.44 16.68
C LYS A 17 22.18 -5.92 15.92
N GLU A 18 22.10 -4.62 15.68
CA GLU A 18 21.13 -3.97 14.78
C GLU A 18 21.90 -3.34 13.62
N ARG A 19 21.62 -3.75 12.38
CA ARG A 19 22.12 -3.05 11.18
C ARG A 19 21.35 -1.74 11.04
N ILE A 20 21.81 -0.70 11.74
CA ILE A 20 21.36 0.66 11.46
C ILE A 20 22.02 1.07 10.13
N LYS A 21 21.23 1.23 9.06
CA LYS A 21 21.69 1.91 7.84
C LYS A 21 21.95 3.38 8.19
N LEU A 22 23.17 3.71 8.60
CA LEU A 22 23.62 5.08 8.75
C LEU A 22 23.99 5.61 7.37
N MET A 23 23.09 6.40 6.78
CA MET A 23 23.42 7.14 5.56
C MET A 23 24.08 8.46 5.98
N SER A 24 25.41 8.50 5.92
CA SER A 24 26.17 9.72 6.20
C SER A 24 26.09 10.66 5.00
N LEU A 25 25.18 11.64 5.06
CA LEU A 25 25.10 12.71 4.08
C LEU A 25 26.16 13.78 4.38
N CYS A 26 27.14 13.90 3.49
CA CYS A 26 28.13 14.98 3.55
C CYS A 26 27.79 16.03 2.49
N PHE A 27 27.35 17.21 2.92
CA PHE A 27 27.07 18.35 2.05
C PHE A 27 28.35 19.19 1.88
N CYS A 28 29.04 19.04 0.75
CA CYS A 28 30.23 19.85 0.45
C CYS A 28 29.87 21.00 -0.51
N PHE A 29 30.07 22.23 -0.05
CA PHE A 29 29.98 23.42 -0.91
C PHE A 29 31.38 23.77 -1.44
N PRO A 30 31.61 23.76 -2.76
CA PRO A 30 32.85 24.22 -3.34
C PRO A 30 32.87 25.76 -3.33
N GLY A 31 33.45 26.35 -2.29
CA GLY A 31 33.70 27.79 -2.28
C GLY A 31 33.91 28.35 -0.87
N PHE A 32 35.12 28.78 -0.57
CA PHE A 32 35.35 29.77 0.47
C PHE A 32 34.75 31.10 -0.01
N GLY A 33 33.69 31.59 0.65
CA GLY A 33 33.26 32.98 0.52
C GLY A 33 32.06 33.31 -0.39
N SER A 34 31.25 32.34 -0.85
CA SER A 34 29.98 32.65 -1.53
C SER A 34 28.79 32.49 -0.58
N ALA A 35 28.15 33.62 -0.29
CA ALA A 35 27.20 33.87 0.78
C ALA A 35 25.81 33.26 0.54
N GLY A 36 25.45 32.21 1.27
CA GLY A 36 24.07 31.80 1.49
C GLY A 36 23.70 32.02 2.95
N ARG A 37 22.48 32.48 3.24
CA ARG A 37 22.06 32.66 4.65
C ARG A 37 21.98 31.28 5.33
N PRO A 38 22.30 31.15 6.64
CA PRO A 38 22.12 29.91 7.42
C PRO A 38 20.80 29.19 7.13
N GLN A 39 19.73 29.97 7.05
CA GLN A 39 18.37 29.63 6.70
C GLN A 39 18.26 28.87 5.37
N GLU A 40 18.89 29.37 4.32
CA GLU A 40 18.84 28.78 2.98
C GLU A 40 19.61 27.45 2.91
N LEU A 41 20.69 27.34 3.69
CA LEU A 41 21.52 26.14 3.76
C LEU A 41 20.76 25.01 4.46
N VAL A 42 20.08 25.31 5.57
CA VAL A 42 19.18 24.36 6.26
C VAL A 42 18.04 23.94 5.33
N ALA A 43 17.38 24.89 4.65
CA ALA A 43 16.27 24.58 3.74
C ALA A 43 16.70 23.63 2.60
N ASN A 44 17.90 23.82 2.02
CA ASN A 44 18.44 22.91 1.01
C ASN A 44 18.57 21.47 1.53
N VAL A 45 19.02 21.27 2.76
CA VAL A 45 19.16 19.94 3.36
C VAL A 45 17.80 19.26 3.49
N PHE A 46 16.79 19.95 4.03
CA PHE A 46 15.44 19.38 4.15
C PHE A 46 14.78 19.11 2.78
N ARG A 47 15.04 19.93 1.76
CA ARG A 47 14.59 19.64 0.38
C ARG A 47 15.22 18.37 -0.17
N CYS A 48 16.49 18.09 0.15
CA CYS A 48 17.13 16.82 -0.20
C CYS A 48 16.52 15.62 0.54
N LEU A 49 15.97 15.82 1.75
CA LEU A 49 15.32 14.74 2.49
C LEU A 49 14.04 14.25 1.81
N VAL A 50 13.33 15.09 1.05
CA VAL A 50 12.10 14.69 0.34
C VAL A 50 12.33 13.48 -0.59
N PRO A 51 13.26 13.51 -1.56
CA PRO A 51 13.55 12.34 -2.39
C PRO A 51 14.31 11.24 -1.64
N ILE A 52 15.10 11.56 -0.61
CA ILE A 52 15.88 10.55 0.13
C ILE A 52 14.99 9.68 1.00
N LEU A 53 14.04 10.29 1.69
CA LEU A 53 13.08 9.55 2.52
C LEU A 53 12.06 8.82 1.63
N ASN A 54 11.84 9.27 0.40
CA ASN A 54 11.02 8.61 -0.61
C ASN A 54 9.67 8.08 -0.07
N ASN A 55 9.00 8.89 0.75
CA ASN A 55 7.69 8.60 1.34
C ASN A 55 7.70 7.52 2.44
N GLN A 56 8.88 7.14 2.92
CA GLN A 56 9.07 6.24 4.05
C GLN A 56 9.46 7.02 5.30
N ASP A 57 8.97 6.56 6.44
CA ASP A 57 9.37 7.12 7.74
C ASP A 57 10.86 6.90 7.97
N GLY A 58 11.60 7.99 8.14
CA GLY A 58 13.04 7.93 8.38
C GLY A 58 13.46 8.62 9.66
N THR A 59 14.57 8.15 10.20
CA THR A 59 15.34 8.87 11.22
C THR A 59 16.57 9.47 10.56
N VAL A 60 16.74 10.79 10.68
CA VAL A 60 17.92 11.49 10.17
C VAL A 60 18.83 11.82 11.34
N ILE A 61 20.11 11.50 11.20
CA ILE A 61 21.16 11.84 12.17
C ILE A 61 22.10 12.81 11.47
N THR A 62 22.35 13.97 12.07
CA THR A 62 23.17 15.01 11.44
C THR A 62 23.93 15.80 12.52
N PRO A 63 25.19 16.21 12.26
CA PRO A 63 25.84 17.18 13.12
C PRO A 63 25.14 18.54 13.03
N LEU A 64 25.51 19.46 13.92
CA LEU A 64 25.13 20.86 13.73
C LEU A 64 25.76 21.38 12.43
N LEU A 65 24.91 21.73 11.46
CA LEU A 65 25.37 22.08 10.12
C LEU A 65 26.13 23.41 10.12
N ASN A 66 27.17 23.51 9.30
CA ASN A 66 27.84 24.77 8.94
C ASN A 66 28.49 25.56 10.10
N THR A 67 28.67 24.96 11.28
CA THR A 67 29.27 25.63 12.45
C THR A 67 30.78 25.38 12.61
N GLY A 68 31.36 24.47 11.82
CA GLY A 68 32.79 24.16 11.81
C GLY A 68 33.61 25.22 11.08
N ASP A 69 34.42 24.81 10.11
CA ASP A 69 35.28 25.71 9.31
C ASP A 69 34.50 26.78 8.53
N GLN A 70 33.18 26.58 8.35
CA GLN A 70 32.29 27.55 7.71
C GLN A 70 31.92 28.73 8.63
N GLY A 71 32.14 28.63 9.94
CA GLY A 71 32.12 29.76 10.88
C GLY A 71 30.75 30.33 11.25
N TYR A 72 29.62 29.70 10.90
CA TYR A 72 28.30 30.19 11.29
C TYR A 72 28.01 29.99 12.79
N GLY A 73 27.21 30.88 13.37
CA GLY A 73 26.88 30.86 14.80
C GLY A 73 26.07 29.63 15.21
N GLU A 74 26.59 28.89 16.20
CA GLU A 74 26.04 27.59 16.63
C GLU A 74 24.61 27.67 17.15
N VAL A 75 24.31 28.69 17.96
CA VAL A 75 22.96 28.94 18.49
C VAL A 75 21.95 29.20 17.35
N SER A 76 22.36 29.99 16.35
CA SER A 76 21.52 30.30 15.20
C SER A 76 21.25 29.07 14.33
N MET A 77 22.26 28.22 14.12
CA MET A 77 22.09 26.96 13.39
C MET A 77 21.22 25.97 14.15
N MET A 78 21.37 25.87 15.48
CA MET A 78 20.53 25.01 16.32
C MET A 78 19.06 25.40 16.18
N LYS A 79 18.77 26.70 16.33
CA LYS A 79 17.43 27.24 16.14
C LYS A 79 16.89 26.96 14.74
N GLY A 80 17.66 27.30 13.70
CA GLY A 80 17.23 27.11 12.32
C GLY A 80 16.94 25.65 11.96
N MET A 81 17.78 24.71 12.42
CA MET A 81 17.60 23.28 12.16
C MET A 81 16.37 22.70 12.87
N VAL A 82 16.17 23.02 14.15
CA VAL A 82 15.01 22.52 14.91
C VAL A 82 13.71 23.10 14.36
N GLU A 83 13.65 24.41 14.10
CA GLU A 83 12.46 25.05 13.54
C GLU A 83 12.12 24.52 12.15
N ALA A 84 13.12 24.31 11.29
CA ALA A 84 12.92 23.70 9.98
C ALA A 84 12.41 22.26 10.08
N ALA A 85 13.00 21.45 10.98
CA ALA A 85 12.57 20.08 11.19
C ALA A 85 11.10 20.01 11.59
N VAL A 86 10.71 20.79 12.60
CA VAL A 86 9.32 20.83 13.08
C VAL A 86 8.37 21.28 11.97
N LYS A 87 8.75 22.28 11.16
CA LYS A 87 7.92 22.78 10.06
C LYS A 87 7.76 21.77 8.93
N TRP A 88 8.83 21.12 8.50
CA TRP A 88 8.77 20.08 7.47
C TRP A 88 8.02 18.84 7.95
N MET A 89 8.21 18.43 9.21
CA MET A 89 7.41 17.39 9.85
C MET A 89 5.93 17.80 9.86
N LYS A 90 5.60 19.04 10.29
CA LYS A 90 4.25 19.64 10.26
C LYS A 90 3.65 19.65 8.86
N ALA A 91 4.45 19.89 7.83
CA ALA A 91 4.02 19.85 6.43
C ALA A 91 3.78 18.44 5.92
N GLY A 92 4.30 17.38 6.57
CA GLY A 92 4.11 15.99 6.14
C GLY A 92 5.34 15.31 5.55
N LEU A 93 6.54 15.87 5.75
CA LEU A 93 7.78 15.14 5.50
C LEU A 93 7.80 13.91 6.44
N PRO A 94 8.06 12.69 5.95
CA PRO A 94 8.08 11.46 6.76
C PRO A 94 9.39 11.35 7.56
N LEU A 95 9.79 12.45 8.19
CA LEU A 95 10.88 12.50 9.14
C LEU A 95 10.29 12.20 10.51
N ARG A 96 10.55 11.02 11.06
CA ARG A 96 10.04 10.61 12.38
C ARG A 96 10.89 11.16 13.51
N ILE A 97 12.21 11.15 13.33
CA ILE A 97 13.19 11.60 14.32
C ILE A 97 14.33 12.34 13.62
N LEU A 98 14.66 13.54 14.09
CA LEU A 98 15.92 14.21 13.77
C LEU A 98 16.84 14.17 14.99
N LYS A 99 17.98 13.49 14.88
CA LYS A 99 19.02 13.47 15.91
C LYS A 99 20.11 14.47 15.54
N LEU A 100 20.26 15.51 16.35
CA LEU A 100 21.36 16.47 16.24
C LEU A 100 22.53 15.99 17.09
N VAL A 101 23.66 15.71 16.46
CA VAL A 101 24.87 15.21 17.13
C VAL A 101 25.80 16.38 17.42
N LEU A 102 26.12 16.57 18.70
CA LEU A 102 27.11 17.54 19.15
C LEU A 102 28.39 16.81 19.55
N TYR A 103 29.53 17.25 19.04
CA TYR A 103 30.81 16.60 19.34
C TYR A 103 31.31 17.02 20.72
N ALA A 104 31.28 16.07 21.65
CA ALA A 104 31.73 16.25 23.02
C ALA A 104 32.41 14.98 23.57
N LYS A 105 33.39 15.19 24.46
CA LYS A 105 34.07 14.15 25.21
C LYS A 105 33.31 13.93 26.52
N VAL A 106 32.71 12.75 26.65
CA VAL A 106 31.98 12.31 27.84
C VAL A 106 32.73 11.14 28.47
N ILE A 107 33.05 11.21 29.76
CA ILE A 107 33.67 10.12 30.54
C ILE A 107 32.77 9.87 31.75
N ASP A 108 32.34 8.62 31.95
CA ASP A 108 31.46 8.20 33.06
C ASP A 108 30.15 9.00 33.19
N GLY A 109 29.63 9.50 32.06
CA GLY A 109 28.42 10.33 32.01
C GLY A 109 28.66 11.83 32.20
N ASP A 110 29.88 12.23 32.59
CA ASP A 110 30.25 13.63 32.79
C ASP A 110 30.90 14.24 31.54
N LEU A 111 30.50 15.48 31.23
CA LEU A 111 31.03 16.26 30.11
C LEU A 111 32.43 16.79 30.45
N GLN A 112 33.46 16.21 29.83
CA GLN A 112 34.86 16.55 30.06
C GLN A 112 35.44 17.52 29.00
N GLY A 113 34.75 17.71 27.87
CA GLY A 113 35.14 18.68 26.84
C GLY A 113 34.17 18.71 25.66
N HIS A 114 34.12 19.80 24.92
CA HIS A 114 33.25 19.97 23.75
C HIS A 114 33.93 20.81 22.66
N SER A 115 33.56 20.62 21.39
CA SER A 115 34.11 21.40 20.27
C SER A 115 33.38 22.73 20.02
N LEU A 116 32.20 22.94 20.61
CA LEU A 116 31.37 24.13 20.38
C LEU A 116 31.84 25.32 21.23
N ARG A 117 31.79 26.53 20.67
CA ARG A 117 32.15 27.79 21.35
C ARG A 117 31.10 28.20 22.38
N ARG A 118 29.83 27.95 22.11
CA ARG A 118 28.67 28.35 22.94
C ARG A 118 27.83 27.14 23.36
N PHE A 119 28.49 26.08 23.83
CA PHE A 119 27.86 24.79 24.15
C PHE A 119 26.66 24.90 25.10
N SER A 120 26.81 25.63 26.22
CA SER A 120 25.73 25.83 27.20
C SER A 120 24.52 26.54 26.60
N GLU A 121 24.75 27.56 25.77
CA GLU A 121 23.68 28.32 25.12
C GLU A 121 22.98 27.51 24.02
N VAL A 122 23.70 26.66 23.29
CA VAL A 122 23.14 25.73 22.31
C VAL A 122 22.22 24.72 22.99
N LEU A 123 22.64 24.13 24.11
CA LEU A 123 21.80 23.22 24.90
C LEU A 123 20.57 23.93 25.45
N LYS A 124 20.75 25.12 26.05
CA LYS A 124 19.63 25.94 26.54
C LYS A 124 18.62 26.24 25.44
N THR A 125 19.09 26.66 24.26
CA THR A 125 18.25 26.94 23.09
C THR A 125 17.48 25.71 22.64
N PHE A 126 18.13 24.54 22.60
CA PHE A 126 17.44 23.29 22.26
C PHE A 126 16.36 22.93 23.28
N THR A 127 16.65 23.04 24.58
CA THR A 127 15.68 22.79 25.66
C THR A 127 14.48 23.74 25.54
N GLU A 128 14.71 25.04 25.35
CA GLU A 128 13.63 26.03 25.16
C GLU A 128 12.77 25.74 23.93
N LEU A 129 13.39 25.36 22.80
CA LEU A 129 12.66 25.00 21.58
C LEU A 129 11.88 23.69 21.77
N LYS A 130 12.48 22.70 22.44
CA LYS A 130 11.85 21.43 22.77
C LYS A 130 10.62 21.65 23.64
N GLU A 131 10.73 22.39 24.75
CA GLU A 131 9.61 22.74 25.62
C GLU A 131 8.52 23.51 24.85
N ARG A 132 8.91 24.51 24.04
CA ARG A 132 7.97 25.28 23.21
C ARG A 132 7.15 24.40 22.27
N TYR A 133 7.78 23.42 21.63
CA TYR A 133 7.11 22.56 20.65
C TYR A 133 6.44 21.33 21.28
N GLU A 134 6.90 20.84 22.43
CA GLU A 134 6.21 19.83 23.25
C GLU A 134 4.90 20.41 23.82
N MET A 135 4.92 21.65 24.32
CA MET A 135 3.70 22.35 24.78
C MET A 135 2.73 22.71 23.64
N GLN A 136 3.20 22.73 22.39
CA GLN A 136 2.40 22.93 21.19
C GLN A 136 1.90 21.62 20.54
N LEU A 137 1.88 20.49 21.26
CA LEU A 137 1.19 19.23 20.88
C LEU A 137 -0.35 19.37 20.67
N LEU A 138 -0.84 20.59 20.51
CA LEU A 138 -2.20 20.89 20.14
C LEU A 138 -2.31 20.74 18.63
N LEU A 139 -2.97 19.66 18.22
CA LEU A 139 -3.90 19.56 17.09
C LEU A 139 -3.83 20.76 16.12
N PRO A 140 -3.57 20.57 14.82
CA PRO A 140 -3.88 21.62 13.85
C PRO A 140 -5.36 21.99 14.04
N LYS A 141 -5.64 23.17 14.60
CA LYS A 141 -7.00 23.71 14.60
C LYS A 141 -7.47 23.71 13.15
N ALA A 142 -8.72 23.31 12.90
CA ALA A 142 -9.31 23.39 11.57
C ALA A 142 -9.03 24.79 10.99
N VAL A 143 -8.18 24.83 9.97
CA VAL A 143 -7.84 26.09 9.30
C VAL A 143 -8.93 26.32 8.27
N PRO A 144 -9.78 27.36 8.40
CA PRO A 144 -10.81 27.64 7.42
C PRO A 144 -10.18 27.93 6.06
N LEU A 145 -10.80 27.43 5.00
CA LEU A 145 -10.33 27.64 3.63
C LEU A 145 -10.62 29.09 3.19
N GLU A 146 -9.57 29.88 3.07
CA GLU A 146 -9.63 31.28 2.61
C GLU A 146 -9.53 31.38 1.09
N PHE A 147 -8.94 30.37 0.44
CA PHE A 147 -8.74 30.31 -1.00
C PHE A 147 -9.21 28.96 -1.54
N ASP A 148 -9.69 28.97 -2.78
CA ASP A 148 -10.07 27.75 -3.50
C ASP A 148 -8.83 27.17 -4.20
N VAL A 149 -8.01 28.02 -4.81
CA VAL A 149 -6.80 27.60 -5.53
C VAL A 149 -5.59 28.44 -5.11
N TYR A 150 -4.50 27.77 -4.78
CA TYR A 150 -3.15 28.32 -4.80
C TYR A 150 -2.53 27.99 -6.16
N LEU A 151 -2.21 28.99 -6.97
CA LEU A 151 -1.61 28.83 -8.28
C LEU A 151 -0.09 29.07 -8.20
N SER A 152 0.68 28.01 -8.38
CA SER A 152 2.15 28.01 -8.38
C SER A 152 2.67 27.93 -9.82
N PHE A 153 3.48 28.91 -10.22
CA PHE A 153 4.10 28.95 -11.55
C PHE A 153 5.41 29.74 -11.51
N SER A 154 6.28 29.56 -12.53
CA SER A 154 7.45 30.42 -12.72
C SER A 154 7.02 31.72 -13.44
N GLU A 155 7.68 32.85 -13.16
CA GLU A 155 7.34 34.13 -13.81
C GLU A 155 7.40 34.07 -15.35
N GLU A 156 8.26 33.20 -15.90
CA GLU A 156 8.35 32.95 -17.34
C GLU A 156 7.12 32.24 -17.94
N ASP A 157 6.31 31.59 -17.10
CA ASP A 157 5.09 30.87 -17.49
C ASP A 157 3.80 31.67 -17.17
N LYS A 158 3.93 32.97 -16.92
CA LYS A 158 2.83 33.84 -16.48
C LYS A 158 1.65 33.88 -17.43
N GLU A 159 1.89 33.84 -18.74
CA GLU A 159 0.81 33.83 -19.74
C GLU A 159 -0.05 32.56 -19.64
N VAL A 160 0.58 31.42 -19.36
CA VAL A 160 -0.11 30.13 -19.18
C VAL A 160 -0.89 30.13 -17.87
N ALA A 161 -0.29 30.65 -16.80
CA ALA A 161 -0.96 30.85 -15.52
C ALA A 161 -2.18 31.78 -15.65
N LYS A 162 -2.10 32.82 -16.48
CA LYS A 162 -3.23 33.70 -16.80
C LYS A 162 -4.37 32.93 -17.49
N VAL A 163 -4.07 32.08 -18.47
CA VAL A 163 -5.07 31.22 -19.12
C VAL A 163 -5.73 30.28 -18.10
N ILE A 164 -4.96 29.62 -17.23
CA ILE A 164 -5.49 28.74 -16.18
C ILE A 164 -6.42 29.53 -15.24
N ARG A 165 -6.01 30.73 -14.83
CA ARG A 165 -6.82 31.62 -13.98
C ARG A 165 -8.15 31.98 -14.65
N GLU A 166 -8.13 32.40 -15.92
CA GLU A 166 -9.33 32.74 -16.69
C GLU A 166 -10.27 31.52 -16.83
N LYS A 167 -9.72 30.34 -17.09
CA LYS A 167 -10.50 29.10 -17.22
C LYS A 167 -11.10 28.63 -15.89
N LEU A 168 -10.37 28.74 -14.77
CA LEU A 168 -10.90 28.42 -13.44
C LEU A 168 -12.03 29.38 -13.04
N SER A 169 -11.82 30.68 -13.23
CA SER A 169 -12.86 31.69 -12.96
C SER A 169 -14.09 31.56 -13.87
N GLY A 170 -13.91 31.11 -15.12
CA GLY A 170 -15.01 30.85 -16.03
C GLY A 170 -15.75 29.53 -15.78
N ALA A 171 -15.11 28.55 -15.12
CA ALA A 171 -15.70 27.25 -14.80
C ALA A 171 -16.56 27.28 -13.52
N LYS A 172 -16.27 28.18 -12.58
CA LYS A 172 -17.09 28.43 -11.38
C LYS A 172 -17.03 29.89 -10.98
N ASP A 173 -18.21 30.46 -10.78
CA ASP A 173 -18.34 31.82 -10.27
C ASP A 173 -17.81 31.92 -8.84
N GLY A 174 -16.99 32.94 -8.58
CA GLY A 174 -16.50 33.27 -7.25
C GLY A 174 -15.28 32.48 -6.75
N VAL A 175 -14.55 31.76 -7.62
CA VAL A 175 -13.31 31.06 -7.24
C VAL A 175 -12.24 32.06 -6.74
N ARG A 176 -11.79 31.87 -5.50
CA ARG A 176 -10.75 32.67 -4.85
C ARG A 176 -9.38 32.07 -5.15
N ILE A 177 -8.64 32.71 -6.06
CA ILE A 177 -7.32 32.24 -6.52
C ILE A 177 -6.22 33.13 -5.94
N TYR A 178 -5.33 32.55 -5.14
CA TYR A 178 -4.07 33.16 -4.72
C TYR A 178 -2.96 32.74 -5.70
N ASP A 179 -2.17 33.69 -6.23
CA ASP A 179 -0.99 33.33 -7.02
C ASP A 179 0.34 33.56 -6.30
N SER A 180 1.35 32.82 -6.74
CA SER A 180 2.72 32.96 -6.26
C SER A 180 3.39 34.29 -6.63
N SER A 181 2.81 35.09 -7.54
CA SER A 181 3.40 36.38 -7.98
C SER A 181 3.23 37.49 -6.93
N HIS A 182 2.27 37.36 -6.03
CA HIS A 182 2.05 38.27 -4.90
C HIS A 182 3.02 38.03 -3.72
N GLN A 183 3.94 37.08 -3.80
CA GLN A 183 4.87 36.74 -2.72
C GLN A 183 6.14 37.61 -2.76
N GLY A 184 6.25 38.54 -1.80
CA GLY A 184 7.53 39.14 -1.45
C GLY A 184 8.40 38.13 -0.68
N ILE A 185 9.62 37.86 -1.17
CA ILE A 185 10.57 36.98 -0.46
C ILE A 185 11.02 37.67 0.82
N ASN A 186 10.48 37.27 1.98
CA ASN A 186 11.06 37.64 3.27
C ASN A 186 12.31 36.78 3.52
N LYS A 187 13.48 37.36 3.22
CA LYS A 187 14.78 36.65 3.23
C LYS A 187 15.24 36.24 4.65
N ASP A 188 14.54 36.64 5.71
CA ASP A 188 14.98 36.44 7.11
C ASP A 188 14.46 35.14 7.76
N THR A 189 13.60 34.37 7.09
CA THR A 189 13.01 33.13 7.64
C THR A 189 13.55 31.86 6.94
N VAL A 190 13.85 30.79 7.71
CA VAL A 190 14.33 29.47 7.24
C VAL A 190 13.29 28.76 6.35
N PHE A 191 12.04 29.17 6.47
CA PHE A 191 10.87 28.63 5.82
C PHE A 191 9.88 29.79 5.73
N GLN A 192 9.40 30.12 4.53
CA GLN A 192 8.47 31.23 4.33
C GLN A 192 7.12 30.88 4.98
N GLU A 193 6.93 31.30 6.24
CA GLU A 193 5.72 30.99 7.03
C GLU A 193 4.42 31.37 6.32
N ASP A 194 4.48 32.43 5.52
CA ASP A 194 3.35 32.91 4.72
C ASP A 194 2.92 31.88 3.66
N MET A 195 3.87 31.26 2.94
CA MET A 195 3.57 30.31 1.86
C MET A 195 2.85 29.06 2.38
N TYR A 196 3.37 28.45 3.44
CA TYR A 196 2.73 27.26 4.04
C TYR A 196 1.37 27.59 4.63
N SER A 197 1.24 28.73 5.32
CA SER A 197 -0.03 29.18 5.89
C SER A 197 -1.08 29.36 4.80
N ILE A 198 -0.73 30.01 3.69
CA ILE A 198 -1.63 30.25 2.57
C ILE A 198 -1.99 28.93 1.87
N MET A 199 -1.01 28.06 1.58
CA MET A 199 -1.28 26.74 0.97
C MET A 199 -2.22 25.89 1.83
N MET A 200 -2.06 25.91 3.16
CA MET A 200 -2.94 25.19 4.09
C MET A 200 -4.37 25.77 4.15
N LYS A 201 -4.52 27.05 3.79
CA LYS A 201 -5.82 27.75 3.65
C LYS A 201 -6.39 27.65 2.23
N SER A 202 -5.71 26.97 1.31
CA SER A 202 -6.17 26.71 -0.05
C SER A 202 -6.76 25.31 -0.17
N ALA A 203 -7.86 25.16 -0.92
CA ALA A 203 -8.44 23.84 -1.16
C ALA A 203 -7.58 22.99 -2.10
N ARG A 204 -7.02 23.60 -3.16
CA ARG A 204 -6.11 22.97 -4.12
C ARG A 204 -4.86 23.81 -4.33
N VAL A 205 -3.73 23.16 -4.60
CA VAL A 205 -2.47 23.74 -5.07
C VAL A 205 -2.25 23.28 -6.51
N VAL A 206 -2.43 24.19 -7.45
CA VAL A 206 -2.25 23.94 -8.87
C VAL A 206 -0.84 24.37 -9.26
N THR A 207 -0.05 23.46 -9.83
CA THR A 207 1.33 23.74 -10.27
C THR A 207 1.42 23.71 -11.78
N VAL A 208 1.98 24.75 -12.40
CA VAL A 208 2.23 24.82 -13.84
C VAL A 208 3.56 24.14 -14.15
N LEU A 209 3.55 22.83 -14.42
CA LEU A 209 4.76 22.06 -14.67
C LEU A 209 5.31 22.34 -16.07
N SER A 210 6.47 22.99 -16.11
CA SER A 210 7.24 23.36 -17.29
C SER A 210 8.75 23.20 -17.04
N PRO A 211 9.61 23.28 -18.06
CA PRO A 211 11.05 23.40 -17.87
C PRO A 211 11.47 24.60 -17.00
N ASN A 212 10.74 25.73 -17.09
CA ASN A 212 11.03 26.93 -16.29
C ASN A 212 10.68 26.70 -14.82
N TYR A 213 9.54 26.06 -14.56
CA TYR A 213 9.11 25.66 -13.22
C TYR A 213 10.16 24.81 -12.51
N LEU A 214 10.76 23.83 -13.21
CA LEU A 214 11.77 22.95 -12.63
C LEU A 214 13.14 23.61 -12.45
N ARG A 215 13.43 24.68 -13.18
CA ARG A 215 14.65 25.50 -12.99
C ARG A 215 14.50 26.45 -11.80
N ASN A 216 13.27 26.82 -11.42
CA ASN A 216 12.99 27.77 -10.35
C ASN A 216 12.95 27.07 -8.97
N LYS A 217 13.89 27.44 -8.09
CA LYS A 217 14.00 26.84 -6.75
C LYS A 217 12.78 27.09 -5.86
N ALA A 218 12.12 28.24 -5.99
CA ALA A 218 10.93 28.57 -5.21
C ALA A 218 9.74 27.70 -5.65
N CYS A 219 9.59 27.48 -6.96
CA CYS A 219 8.57 26.57 -7.52
C CYS A 219 8.78 25.12 -7.04
N ILE A 220 10.01 24.61 -7.05
CA ILE A 220 10.33 23.28 -6.51
C ILE A 220 9.98 23.17 -5.02
N GLU A 221 10.26 24.21 -4.24
CA GLU A 221 9.93 24.23 -2.81
C GLU A 221 8.42 24.25 -2.57
N GLN A 222 7.69 25.08 -3.33
CA GLN A 222 6.22 25.12 -3.33
C GLN A 222 5.63 23.75 -3.66
N TYR A 223 6.14 23.08 -4.71
CA TYR A 223 5.72 21.74 -5.08
C TYR A 223 5.96 20.72 -3.95
N ASN A 224 7.16 20.73 -3.34
CA ASN A 224 7.51 19.80 -2.28
C ASN A 224 6.66 19.97 -1.02
N ILE A 225 6.35 21.23 -0.66
CA ILE A 225 5.44 21.52 0.46
C ILE A 225 4.04 21.02 0.14
N ALA A 226 3.54 21.32 -1.07
CA ALA A 226 2.23 20.85 -1.51
C ALA A 226 2.15 19.32 -1.51
N LEU A 227 3.20 18.64 -1.98
CA LEU A 227 3.31 17.18 -1.95
C LEU A 227 3.29 16.61 -0.53
N CYS A 228 3.96 17.26 0.42
CA CYS A 228 3.93 16.85 1.83
C CYS A 228 2.52 17.04 2.44
N CYS A 229 1.89 18.19 2.18
CA CYS A 229 0.55 18.50 2.69
C CYS A 229 -0.53 17.58 2.12
N ASN A 230 -0.40 17.21 0.83
CA ASN A 230 -1.25 16.20 0.17
C ASN A 230 -1.28 14.88 0.94
N ARG A 231 -0.15 14.51 1.57
CA ARG A 231 0.00 13.25 2.32
C ARG A 231 -0.56 13.31 3.73
N ARG A 232 -0.24 14.38 4.47
CA ARG A 232 -0.57 14.48 5.90
C ARG A 232 -2.04 14.74 6.15
N ALA A 233 -2.71 15.44 5.23
CA ALA A 233 -4.10 15.84 5.42
C ALA A 233 -5.12 14.82 4.85
N LEU A 234 -4.68 13.76 4.15
CA LEU A 234 -5.54 12.94 3.28
C LEU A 234 -6.42 13.80 2.34
N ARG A 235 -5.95 15.02 2.02
CA ARG A 235 -6.63 15.95 1.12
C ARG A 235 -5.97 15.79 -0.23
N ASP A 236 -6.78 15.58 -1.26
CA ASP A 236 -6.36 15.73 -2.66
C ASP A 236 -6.09 17.22 -2.92
N MET A 237 -4.92 17.69 -2.53
CA MET A 237 -4.52 19.08 -2.52
C MET A 237 -3.63 19.42 -3.72
N LEU A 238 -2.67 18.56 -4.08
CA LEU A 238 -1.73 18.85 -5.16
C LEU A 238 -2.31 18.44 -6.54
N ALA A 239 -2.45 19.41 -7.44
CA ALA A 239 -3.00 19.24 -8.77
C ALA A 239 -2.07 19.79 -9.87
N PRO A 240 -1.06 19.02 -10.31
CA PRO A 240 -0.13 19.49 -11.33
C PRO A 240 -0.74 19.51 -12.73
N ILE A 241 -0.57 20.62 -13.44
CA ILE A 241 -0.91 20.77 -14.86
C ILE A 241 0.39 20.77 -15.65
N TYR A 242 0.59 19.75 -16.47
CA TYR A 242 1.81 19.56 -17.25
C TYR A 242 1.66 20.24 -18.61
N VAL A 243 2.34 21.37 -18.78
CA VAL A 243 2.08 22.29 -19.89
C VAL A 243 3.16 22.26 -20.97
N ASP A 244 4.39 21.91 -20.61
CA ASP A 244 5.51 21.78 -21.54
C ASP A 244 6.35 20.54 -21.28
N SER A 245 6.89 19.94 -22.34
CA SER A 245 7.76 18.77 -22.21
C SER A 245 9.04 19.11 -21.45
N VAL A 246 9.28 18.37 -20.38
CA VAL A 246 10.49 18.45 -19.55
C VAL A 246 11.48 17.36 -19.99
N GLU A 247 12.73 17.75 -20.18
CA GLU A 247 13.83 16.86 -20.59
C GLU A 247 14.19 15.83 -19.50
N MET A 248 14.16 16.23 -18.22
CA MET A 248 14.41 15.36 -17.07
C MET A 248 13.46 15.70 -15.91
N MET A 249 12.38 14.92 -15.78
CA MET A 249 11.46 15.04 -14.65
C MET A 249 12.07 14.35 -13.42
N PRO A 250 12.18 15.02 -12.25
CA PRO A 250 12.60 14.35 -11.03
C PRO A 250 11.69 13.15 -10.72
N THR A 251 12.27 12.00 -10.39
CA THR A 251 11.54 10.73 -10.26
C THR A 251 10.31 10.85 -9.34
N TYR A 252 10.45 11.51 -8.19
CA TYR A 252 9.34 11.69 -7.25
C TYR A 252 8.20 12.56 -7.79
N MET A 253 8.47 13.51 -8.69
CA MET A 253 7.44 14.31 -9.35
C MET A 253 6.75 13.52 -10.46
N GLY A 254 7.48 12.64 -11.15
CA GLY A 254 6.91 11.73 -12.16
C GLY A 254 6.00 10.66 -11.56
N LEU A 255 6.08 10.40 -10.26
CA LEU A 255 5.19 9.49 -9.53
C LEU A 255 3.88 10.16 -9.09
N VAL A 256 3.79 11.50 -9.15
CA VAL A 256 2.57 12.26 -8.84
C VAL A 256 1.72 12.37 -10.11
N GLN A 257 0.42 12.11 -9.99
CA GLN A 257 -0.51 12.25 -11.11
C GLN A 257 -0.59 13.72 -11.53
N TYR A 258 -0.53 13.97 -12.84
CA TYR A 258 -0.65 15.29 -13.45
C TYR A 258 -1.65 15.25 -14.61
N VAL A 259 -2.22 16.39 -14.98
CA VAL A 259 -3.03 16.52 -16.19
C VAL A 259 -2.12 16.95 -17.35
N ASP A 260 -2.04 16.13 -18.39
CA ASP A 260 -1.18 16.42 -19.55
C ASP A 260 -1.87 17.40 -20.52
N CYS A 261 -1.43 18.65 -20.46
CA CYS A 261 -1.91 19.76 -21.27
C CYS A 261 -0.90 20.18 -22.35
N ARG A 262 0.11 19.34 -22.65
CA ARG A 262 1.17 19.73 -23.59
C ARG A 262 0.71 19.75 -25.06
N PRO A 263 1.34 20.61 -25.88
CA PRO A 263 2.12 21.79 -25.49
C PRO A 263 1.16 22.99 -25.31
N HIS A 264 0.90 23.37 -24.06
CA HIS A 264 0.04 24.50 -23.69
C HIS A 264 -1.34 24.55 -24.38
N ASP A 265 -1.99 23.40 -24.59
CA ASP A 265 -3.26 23.29 -25.29
C ASP A 265 -4.40 23.95 -24.47
N PRO A 266 -5.00 25.07 -24.94
CA PRO A 266 -6.03 25.78 -24.18
C PRO A 266 -7.31 24.97 -23.95
N SER A 267 -7.61 23.98 -24.81
CA SER A 267 -8.75 23.08 -24.64
C SER A 267 -8.49 22.11 -23.49
N LYS A 268 -7.32 21.46 -23.48
CA LYS A 268 -6.92 20.54 -22.40
C LYS A 268 -6.79 21.26 -21.07
N ILE A 269 -6.27 22.50 -21.06
CA ILE A 269 -6.25 23.34 -19.86
C ILE A 269 -7.66 23.64 -19.38
N GLY A 270 -8.60 23.93 -20.28
CA GLY A 270 -10.01 24.14 -19.95
C GLY A 270 -10.67 22.90 -19.34
N GLU A 271 -10.42 21.71 -19.90
CA GLU A 271 -10.87 20.44 -19.34
C GLU A 271 -10.29 20.18 -17.95
N ALA A 272 -8.98 20.40 -17.77
CA ALA A 272 -8.30 20.28 -16.48
C ALA A 272 -8.92 21.20 -15.43
N CYS A 273 -9.18 22.47 -15.76
CA CYS A 273 -9.80 23.44 -14.86
C CYS A 273 -11.25 23.05 -14.51
N SER A 274 -12.00 22.50 -15.47
CA SER A 274 -13.36 22.02 -15.25
C SER A 274 -13.39 20.84 -14.28
N GLN A 275 -12.47 19.88 -14.44
CA GLN A 275 -12.32 18.75 -13.51
C GLN A 275 -11.92 19.21 -12.11
N LEU A 276 -11.00 20.17 -12.00
CA LEU A 276 -10.60 20.75 -10.70
C LEU A 276 -11.76 21.47 -10.01
N THR A 277 -12.66 22.07 -10.77
CA THR A 277 -13.79 22.82 -10.22
C THR A 277 -14.82 21.92 -9.54
N VAL A 278 -15.00 20.69 -10.04
CA VAL A 278 -15.83 19.66 -9.40
C VAL A 278 -15.28 19.33 -8.01
N SER A 279 -13.96 19.17 -7.87
CA SER A 279 -13.33 18.85 -6.58
C SER A 279 -13.24 20.02 -5.60
N LEU A 280 -13.39 21.26 -6.07
CA LEU A 280 -13.47 22.47 -5.23
C LEU A 280 -14.82 22.67 -4.53
N SER A 281 -15.82 21.82 -4.76
CA SER A 281 -17.19 21.98 -4.22
C SER A 281 -17.49 21.04 -3.04
N VAL A 282 -16.52 20.24 -2.61
CA VAL A 282 -16.63 19.31 -1.49
C VAL A 282 -16.14 19.97 -0.20
N THR A 283 -16.98 19.97 0.85
CA THR A 283 -16.63 20.56 2.15
C THR A 283 -15.79 19.55 2.95
N PHE A 284 -14.49 19.81 3.11
CA PHE A 284 -13.60 18.90 3.85
C PHE A 284 -13.73 19.07 5.37
N HIS A 285 -14.42 18.15 6.03
CA HIS A 285 -14.40 18.03 7.49
C HIS A 285 -13.01 17.57 7.95
N THR A 286 -12.30 18.45 8.65
CA THR A 286 -10.93 18.20 9.10
C THR A 286 -10.93 17.89 10.59
N GLU A 287 -11.19 16.64 10.93
CA GLU A 287 -10.90 16.10 12.26
C GLU A 287 -9.66 15.20 12.19
N LEU A 288 -8.48 15.80 12.32
CA LEU A 288 -7.25 15.06 12.60
C LEU A 288 -7.01 15.08 14.11
N ARG A 289 -7.52 14.07 14.81
CA ARG A 289 -7.00 13.72 16.14
C ARG A 289 -5.66 13.01 15.95
N VAL A 290 -4.60 13.58 16.53
CA VAL A 290 -3.39 12.83 16.86
C VAL A 290 -3.77 11.89 18.00
N ALA A 291 -4.18 10.69 17.66
CA ALA A 291 -4.32 9.57 18.57
C ALA A 291 -3.56 8.39 17.96
N GLU A 292 -2.98 7.58 18.82
CA GLU A 292 -2.16 6.41 18.53
C GLU A 292 -2.61 5.63 17.28
N PHE A 293 -1.63 5.24 16.45
CA PHE A 293 -1.79 4.53 15.17
C PHE A 293 -2.92 3.48 15.13
N ASP A 294 -4.04 3.83 14.49
CA ASP A 294 -4.92 2.93 13.71
C ASP A 294 -5.64 3.75 12.61
N PRO A 295 -5.02 4.01 11.44
CA PRO A 295 -5.37 5.16 10.59
C PRO A 295 -6.62 5.04 9.69
N LEU A 296 -7.39 3.94 9.71
CA LEU A 296 -8.46 3.71 8.72
C LEU A 296 -9.76 3.18 9.35
N ARG A 297 -10.14 3.68 10.52
CA ARG A 297 -11.42 3.31 11.16
C ARG A 297 -12.59 4.04 10.52
N TYR A 298 -13.45 3.28 9.86
CA TYR A 298 -14.74 3.72 9.33
C TYR A 298 -15.88 3.03 10.07
N ASP A 299 -17.02 3.70 10.19
CA ASP A 299 -18.22 3.08 10.72
C ASP A 299 -18.90 2.22 9.66
N VAL A 300 -18.97 2.72 8.42
CA VAL A 300 -19.60 2.04 7.29
C VAL A 300 -18.68 2.09 6.07
N PHE A 301 -18.52 0.96 5.39
CA PHE A 301 -17.95 0.87 4.05
C PHE A 301 -19.05 0.64 3.02
N LEU A 302 -19.15 1.47 1.99
CA LEU A 302 -20.11 1.28 0.91
C LEU A 302 -19.40 0.71 -0.33
N SER A 303 -19.61 -0.58 -0.58
CA SER A 303 -19.09 -1.30 -1.75
C SER A 303 -20.14 -1.34 -2.85
N TYR A 304 -19.82 -0.84 -4.04
CA TYR A 304 -20.74 -0.75 -5.17
C TYR A 304 -20.00 -0.73 -6.51
N SER A 305 -20.70 -1.03 -7.60
CA SER A 305 -20.15 -0.82 -8.95
C SER A 305 -20.32 0.64 -9.37
N HIS A 306 -19.36 1.20 -10.09
CA HIS A 306 -19.45 2.57 -10.64
C HIS A 306 -20.71 2.83 -11.48
N ARG A 307 -21.31 1.79 -12.03
CA ARG A 307 -22.58 1.88 -12.79
C ARG A 307 -23.79 2.13 -11.89
N ASP A 308 -23.66 1.91 -10.59
CA ASP A 308 -24.69 2.07 -9.56
C ASP A 308 -24.43 3.28 -8.66
N THR A 309 -23.59 4.24 -9.08
CA THR A 309 -23.22 5.42 -8.29
C THR A 309 -24.44 6.22 -7.82
N GLU A 310 -25.47 6.37 -8.65
CA GLU A 310 -26.70 7.07 -8.26
C GLU A 310 -27.45 6.37 -7.12
N LYS A 311 -27.56 5.04 -7.17
CA LYS A 311 -28.16 4.23 -6.10
C LYS A 311 -27.29 4.32 -4.84
N ALA A 312 -25.97 4.26 -4.97
CA ALA A 312 -25.05 4.37 -3.84
C ALA A 312 -25.16 5.74 -3.14
N ASN A 313 -25.26 6.84 -3.90
CA ASN A 313 -25.46 8.20 -3.36
C ASN A 313 -26.71 8.29 -2.45
N ARG A 314 -27.78 7.54 -2.74
CA ARG A 314 -28.97 7.52 -1.88
C ARG A 314 -28.69 6.97 -0.47
N PHE A 315 -27.83 5.96 -0.36
CA PHE A 315 -27.37 5.47 0.94
C PHE A 315 -26.51 6.51 1.65
N VAL A 316 -25.60 7.16 0.94
CA VAL A 316 -24.74 8.23 1.49
C VAL A 316 -25.59 9.35 2.06
N GLU A 317 -26.52 9.89 1.27
CA GLU A 317 -27.44 10.97 1.65
C GLU A 317 -28.24 10.59 2.91
N MET A 318 -28.80 9.37 2.94
CA MET A 318 -29.61 8.91 4.08
C MET A 318 -28.77 8.68 5.34
N LEU A 319 -27.62 8.01 5.23
CA LEU A 319 -26.73 7.74 6.37
C LEU A 319 -26.19 9.03 6.97
N GLN A 320 -25.74 9.98 6.15
CA GLN A 320 -25.25 11.29 6.60
C GLN A 320 -26.37 12.14 7.20
N LYS A 321 -27.60 12.05 6.68
CA LYS A 321 -28.77 12.72 7.27
C LYS A 321 -29.10 12.18 8.66
N LEU A 322 -29.01 10.86 8.85
CA LEU A 322 -29.30 10.21 10.13
C LEU A 322 -28.18 10.39 11.17
N ALA A 323 -26.93 10.39 10.71
CA ALA A 323 -25.74 10.53 11.54
C ALA A 323 -24.69 11.39 10.81
N PRO A 324 -24.68 12.72 11.04
CA PRO A 324 -23.75 13.64 10.37
C PRO A 324 -22.27 13.37 10.67
N ASP A 325 -21.97 12.81 11.84
CA ASP A 325 -20.61 12.49 12.29
C ASP A 325 -20.15 11.08 11.87
N LEU A 326 -20.97 10.34 11.12
CA LEU A 326 -20.68 8.97 10.68
C LEU A 326 -19.46 8.93 9.75
N LYS A 327 -18.47 8.09 10.08
CA LYS A 327 -17.32 7.88 9.20
C LYS A 327 -17.67 6.88 8.10
N LEU A 328 -18.14 7.38 6.97
CA LEU A 328 -18.44 6.59 5.79
C LEU A 328 -17.24 6.52 4.85
N PHE A 329 -16.87 5.31 4.43
CA PHE A 329 -16.01 5.11 3.27
C PHE A 329 -16.90 4.95 2.03
N PHE A 330 -16.79 5.89 1.10
CA PHE A 330 -17.56 5.95 -0.14
C PHE A 330 -16.69 6.47 -1.29
N ASP A 331 -16.92 5.96 -2.50
CA ASP A 331 -16.27 6.31 -3.76
C ASP A 331 -14.75 6.03 -3.85
N VAL A 332 -14.41 4.92 -4.52
CA VAL A 332 -13.02 4.54 -4.83
C VAL A 332 -12.39 5.50 -5.87
N GLN A 333 -13.16 6.37 -6.54
CA GLN A 333 -12.61 7.31 -7.52
C GLN A 333 -11.88 8.52 -6.93
N GLU A 334 -12.04 8.83 -5.63
CA GLU A 334 -11.13 9.75 -4.93
C GLU A 334 -9.77 9.10 -4.64
N LEU A 335 -9.66 7.78 -4.71
CA LEU A 335 -8.40 7.02 -4.62
C LEU A 335 -7.70 6.88 -5.98
N LYS A 336 -7.83 7.86 -6.89
CA LYS A 336 -7.04 7.91 -8.12
C LYS A 336 -5.61 8.36 -7.84
N THR A 337 -4.80 7.50 -7.20
CA THR A 337 -3.33 7.61 -7.24
C THR A 337 -2.63 6.25 -7.15
N GLY A 338 -1.96 5.86 -8.25
CA GLY A 338 -0.84 4.90 -8.27
C GLY A 338 -1.05 3.51 -7.67
N LYS A 339 0.02 2.74 -7.49
CA LYS A 339 0.01 1.36 -6.96
C LYS A 339 -0.48 1.25 -5.50
N SER A 340 -0.84 2.36 -4.84
CA SER A 340 -1.22 2.45 -3.42
C SER A 340 -2.72 2.40 -3.13
N TRP A 341 -3.61 2.59 -4.12
CA TRP A 341 -5.06 2.59 -3.86
C TRP A 341 -5.58 1.24 -3.34
N GLN A 342 -5.01 0.12 -3.81
CA GLN A 342 -5.38 -1.23 -3.36
C GLN A 342 -5.12 -1.43 -1.86
N ARG A 343 -3.98 -0.91 -1.38
CA ARG A 343 -3.61 -0.97 0.03
C ARG A 343 -4.61 -0.19 0.89
N THR A 344 -4.94 1.04 0.47
CA THR A 344 -5.93 1.87 1.16
C THR A 344 -7.31 1.21 1.18
N LEU A 345 -7.73 0.60 0.06
CA LEU A 345 -9.00 -0.11 -0.05
C LEU A 345 -9.11 -1.25 0.98
N TYR A 346 -8.13 -2.16 0.98
CA TYR A 346 -8.17 -3.32 1.90
C TYR A 346 -8.08 -2.89 3.35
N HIS A 347 -7.22 -1.91 3.68
CA HIS A 347 -7.13 -1.42 5.05
C HIS A 347 -8.40 -0.67 5.50
N SER A 348 -9.13 -0.02 4.59
CA SER A 348 -10.41 0.65 4.91
C SER A 348 -11.47 -0.37 5.29
N ILE A 349 -11.53 -1.51 4.59
CA ILE A 349 -12.39 -2.65 4.99
C ILE A 349 -11.93 -3.25 6.32
N ASP A 350 -10.62 -3.38 6.54
CA ASP A 350 -10.06 -3.88 7.81
C ASP A 350 -10.39 -2.99 9.01
N GLY A 351 -10.53 -1.68 8.80
CA GLY A 351 -10.93 -0.73 9.84
C GLY A 351 -12.43 -0.44 9.91
N SER A 352 -13.24 -0.98 8.99
CA SER A 352 -14.69 -0.77 8.97
C SER A 352 -15.42 -1.68 9.96
N ARG A 353 -16.49 -1.13 10.59
CA ARG A 353 -17.38 -1.89 11.50
C ARG A 353 -18.52 -2.57 10.75
N CYS A 354 -19.06 -1.91 9.73
CA CYS A 354 -20.12 -2.40 8.86
C CYS A 354 -19.71 -2.24 7.40
N MET A 355 -20.13 -3.14 6.51
CA MET A 355 -20.04 -2.97 5.07
C MET A 355 -21.42 -3.19 4.43
N LEU A 356 -21.82 -2.26 3.59
CA LEU A 356 -22.97 -2.37 2.70
C LEU A 356 -22.46 -2.77 1.31
N ALA A 357 -22.82 -3.97 0.85
CA ALA A 357 -22.48 -4.45 -0.49
C ALA A 357 -23.70 -4.31 -1.40
N LEU A 358 -23.62 -3.37 -2.35
CA LEU A 358 -24.66 -3.12 -3.35
C LEU A 358 -24.45 -4.04 -4.55
N ILE A 359 -25.06 -5.21 -4.51
CA ILE A 359 -24.91 -6.30 -5.48
C ILE A 359 -25.84 -6.05 -6.68
N SER A 360 -25.23 -5.83 -7.83
CA SER A 360 -25.84 -5.66 -9.14
C SER A 360 -25.15 -6.56 -10.17
N GLU A 361 -25.70 -6.71 -11.37
CA GLU A 361 -25.02 -7.45 -12.44
C GLU A 361 -23.58 -6.93 -12.72
N PRO A 362 -23.32 -5.61 -12.81
CA PRO A 362 -21.96 -5.11 -12.98
C PRO A 362 -21.08 -5.26 -11.72
N TYR A 363 -21.65 -5.31 -10.51
CA TYR A 363 -20.90 -5.65 -9.30
C TYR A 363 -20.31 -7.06 -9.39
N LEU A 364 -21.14 -8.03 -9.79
CA LEU A 364 -20.74 -9.44 -9.92
C LEU A 364 -19.68 -9.68 -10.99
N LYS A 365 -19.50 -8.74 -11.94
CA LYS A 365 -18.45 -8.81 -12.99
C LYS A 365 -17.16 -8.08 -12.60
N SER A 366 -17.15 -7.30 -11.53
CA SER A 366 -16.01 -6.51 -11.09
C SER A 366 -15.08 -7.31 -10.18
N ALA A 367 -13.85 -7.58 -10.64
CA ALA A 367 -12.84 -8.27 -9.84
C ALA A 367 -12.54 -7.55 -8.51
N VAL A 368 -12.60 -6.21 -8.50
CA VAL A 368 -12.38 -5.40 -7.30
C VAL A 368 -13.52 -5.57 -6.31
N CYS A 369 -14.77 -5.46 -6.77
CA CYS A 369 -15.95 -5.64 -5.90
C CYS A 369 -16.01 -7.05 -5.32
N GLN A 370 -15.63 -8.07 -6.11
CA GLN A 370 -15.53 -9.44 -5.63
C GLN A 370 -14.47 -9.61 -4.52
N GLU A 371 -13.33 -8.91 -4.60
CA GLU A 371 -12.30 -8.93 -3.56
C GLU A 371 -12.76 -8.20 -2.29
N GLU A 372 -13.42 -7.04 -2.42
CA GLU A 372 -14.01 -6.31 -1.30
C GLU A 372 -15.03 -7.20 -0.56
N PHE A 373 -15.90 -7.87 -1.32
CA PHE A 373 -16.88 -8.81 -0.76
C PHE A 373 -16.21 -10.00 -0.08
N ALA A 374 -15.19 -10.61 -0.70
CA ALA A 374 -14.45 -11.73 -0.10
C ALA A 374 -13.78 -11.34 1.22
N LEU A 375 -13.18 -10.14 1.28
CA LEU A 375 -12.56 -9.60 2.48
C LEU A 375 -13.58 -9.33 3.59
N ALA A 376 -14.71 -8.71 3.24
CA ALA A 376 -15.78 -8.44 4.19
C ALA A 376 -16.46 -9.72 4.70
N GLN A 377 -16.69 -10.71 3.82
CA GLN A 377 -17.24 -12.01 4.20
C GLN A 377 -16.29 -12.76 5.14
N ALA A 378 -14.99 -12.73 4.88
CA ALA A 378 -13.99 -13.32 5.77
C ALA A 378 -14.05 -12.72 7.18
N LYS A 379 -14.13 -11.40 7.28
CA LYS A 379 -14.24 -10.70 8.57
C LYS A 379 -15.58 -10.95 9.26
N HIS A 380 -16.67 -11.01 8.49
CA HIS A 380 -18.01 -11.34 8.99
C HIS A 380 -18.04 -12.74 9.62
N CYS A 381 -17.36 -13.71 9.00
CA CYS A 381 -17.27 -15.08 9.52
C CYS A 381 -16.26 -15.26 10.66
N ALA A 382 -15.28 -14.37 10.85
CA ALA A 382 -14.21 -14.59 11.83
C ALA A 382 -14.64 -14.49 13.31
N LYS A 383 -15.74 -13.78 13.63
CA LYS A 383 -16.24 -13.41 14.99
C LYS A 383 -15.17 -12.78 15.92
N GLY A 384 -15.60 -12.05 16.95
CA GLY A 384 -14.71 -11.43 17.96
C GLY A 384 -14.34 -9.96 17.68
N LYS A 385 -13.24 -9.45 18.28
CA LYS A 385 -12.86 -8.01 18.26
C LYS A 385 -12.63 -7.41 16.86
N GLN A 386 -12.60 -8.24 15.81
CA GLN A 386 -12.36 -7.84 14.42
C GLN A 386 -13.58 -8.05 13.52
N HIS A 387 -14.74 -8.38 14.10
CA HIS A 387 -15.99 -8.59 13.38
C HIS A 387 -16.35 -7.37 12.53
N LEU A 388 -16.74 -7.65 11.29
CA LEU A 388 -17.34 -6.67 10.39
C LEU A 388 -18.72 -7.18 10.02
N GLN A 389 -19.73 -6.35 10.22
CA GLN A 389 -21.10 -6.68 9.84
C GLN A 389 -21.27 -6.46 8.33
N LEU A 390 -21.41 -7.53 7.55
CA LEU A 390 -21.63 -7.46 6.11
C LEU A 390 -23.14 -7.54 5.83
N ILE A 391 -23.66 -6.52 5.15
CA ILE A 391 -25.06 -6.44 4.72
C ILE A 391 -25.08 -6.41 3.20
N SER A 392 -25.64 -7.45 2.60
CA SER A 392 -25.74 -7.60 1.15
C SER A 392 -27.09 -7.08 0.66
N ILE A 393 -27.09 -6.24 -0.37
CA ILE A 393 -28.30 -5.64 -0.93
C ILE A 393 -28.35 -5.94 -2.43
N CYS A 394 -29.39 -6.63 -2.89
CA CYS A 394 -29.57 -7.00 -4.30
C CYS A 394 -30.34 -5.88 -5.02
N LEU A 395 -29.66 -5.14 -5.90
CA LEU A 395 -30.19 -3.97 -6.59
C LEU A 395 -31.00 -4.29 -7.86
N ASP A 396 -30.77 -5.49 -8.42
CA ASP A 396 -31.38 -5.94 -9.67
C ASP A 396 -32.09 -7.28 -9.43
N ASP A 397 -33.07 -7.62 -10.27
CA ASP A 397 -33.60 -8.98 -10.34
C ASP A 397 -32.58 -9.86 -11.07
N LEU A 398 -31.72 -10.55 -10.31
CA LEU A 398 -30.64 -11.37 -10.83
C LEU A 398 -31.15 -12.80 -11.12
N ASP A 399 -31.12 -13.21 -12.39
CA ASP A 399 -31.52 -14.57 -12.80
C ASP A 399 -30.59 -15.65 -12.21
N THR A 400 -29.30 -15.33 -12.08
CA THR A 400 -28.27 -16.25 -11.57
C THR A 400 -27.26 -15.50 -10.71
N ILE A 401 -27.04 -15.99 -9.49
CA ILE A 401 -26.06 -15.46 -8.54
C ILE A 401 -25.00 -16.53 -8.29
N GLN A 402 -23.73 -16.15 -8.27
CA GLN A 402 -22.63 -17.08 -8.00
C GLN A 402 -22.73 -17.59 -6.54
N PRO A 403 -22.50 -18.89 -6.27
CA PRO A 403 -22.75 -19.49 -4.96
C PRO A 403 -22.09 -18.74 -3.78
N GLU A 404 -20.88 -18.21 -4.00
CA GLU A 404 -20.11 -17.47 -2.98
C GLU A 404 -20.85 -16.26 -2.37
N PHE A 405 -21.83 -15.70 -3.08
CA PHE A 405 -22.64 -14.58 -2.59
C PHE A 405 -23.90 -15.02 -1.85
N THR A 406 -24.35 -16.27 -2.00
CA THR A 406 -25.63 -16.75 -1.47
C THR A 406 -25.57 -17.14 0.01
N HIS A 407 -24.37 -17.29 0.56
CA HIS A 407 -24.15 -17.64 1.97
C HIS A 407 -24.47 -16.52 2.96
N ILE A 408 -24.62 -15.29 2.48
CA ILE A 408 -25.05 -14.15 3.29
C ILE A 408 -26.44 -13.74 2.81
N PRO A 409 -27.45 -13.67 3.69
CA PRO A 409 -28.78 -13.20 3.32
C PRO A 409 -28.73 -11.85 2.63
N MET A 410 -29.47 -11.71 1.53
CA MET A 410 -29.54 -10.47 0.77
C MET A 410 -30.86 -9.74 1.01
N VAL A 411 -30.78 -8.43 1.23
CA VAL A 411 -31.94 -7.55 1.25
C VAL A 411 -32.35 -7.22 -0.19
N LYS A 412 -33.63 -7.38 -0.51
CA LYS A 412 -34.15 -6.99 -1.82
C LYS A 412 -34.20 -5.46 -1.91
N GLY A 413 -33.47 -4.91 -2.88
CA GLY A 413 -33.34 -3.47 -3.16
C GLY A 413 -33.64 -3.15 -4.63
N THR A 414 -34.56 -3.89 -5.24
CA THR A 414 -34.97 -3.69 -6.64
C THR A 414 -35.69 -2.35 -6.82
N PRO A 415 -35.78 -1.82 -8.06
CA PRO A 415 -36.29 -0.46 -8.31
C PRO A 415 -37.67 -0.16 -7.72
N ASP A 416 -38.54 -1.16 -7.56
CA ASP A 416 -39.88 -1.05 -6.99
C ASP A 416 -39.91 -0.82 -5.47
N VAL A 417 -38.89 -1.29 -4.74
CA VAL A 417 -38.80 -1.20 -3.27
C VAL A 417 -37.58 -0.43 -2.77
N PHE A 418 -36.75 0.08 -3.68
CA PHE A 418 -35.45 0.66 -3.38
C PHE A 418 -35.51 1.77 -2.31
N ASP A 419 -36.40 2.75 -2.47
CA ASP A 419 -36.48 3.89 -1.54
C ASP A 419 -36.92 3.47 -0.13
N ASP A 420 -37.85 2.52 -0.03
CA ASP A 420 -38.35 2.02 1.26
C ASP A 420 -37.32 1.10 1.93
N MET A 421 -36.57 0.33 1.14
CA MET A 421 -35.42 -0.44 1.60
C MET A 421 -34.34 0.49 2.18
N VAL A 422 -33.96 1.58 1.50
CA VAL A 422 -32.98 2.56 2.01
C VAL A 422 -33.46 3.17 3.33
N LYS A 423 -34.74 3.57 3.42
CA LYS A 423 -35.35 4.10 4.66
C LYS A 423 -35.43 3.09 5.80
N THR A 424 -35.30 1.79 5.51
CA THR A 424 -35.35 0.73 6.53
C THR A 424 -33.95 0.30 6.96
N VAL A 425 -33.06 0.05 5.99
CA VAL A 425 -31.69 -0.45 6.23
C VAL A 425 -30.81 0.62 6.87
N CYS A 426 -30.83 1.87 6.39
CA CYS A 426 -29.96 2.91 6.92
C CYS A 426 -30.19 3.18 8.42
N PRO A 427 -31.44 3.38 8.91
CA PRO A 427 -31.68 3.49 10.34
C PRO A 427 -31.27 2.25 11.14
N ALA A 428 -31.48 1.04 10.60
CA ALA A 428 -31.06 -0.20 11.26
C ALA A 428 -29.55 -0.24 11.49
N VAL A 429 -28.77 0.16 10.48
CA VAL A 429 -27.31 0.25 10.55
C VAL A 429 -26.88 1.24 11.63
N ILE A 430 -27.49 2.43 11.69
CA ILE A 430 -27.17 3.44 12.70
C ILE A 430 -27.52 2.93 14.12
N GLN A 431 -28.71 2.35 14.31
CA GLN A 431 -29.12 1.75 15.58
C GLN A 431 -28.11 0.70 16.04
N TRP A 432 -27.72 -0.22 15.15
CA TRP A 432 -26.73 -1.24 15.45
C TRP A 432 -25.35 -0.65 15.78
N LEU A 433 -24.90 0.36 15.02
CA LEU A 433 -23.62 1.05 15.27
C LEU A 433 -23.59 1.77 16.62
N ASN A 434 -24.74 2.25 17.10
CA ASN A 434 -24.88 2.88 18.42
C ASN A 434 -25.02 1.87 19.57
N GLY A 435 -25.12 0.57 19.26
CA GLY A 435 -25.40 -0.48 20.25
C GLY A 435 -26.87 -0.49 20.72
N GLU A 436 -27.76 0.14 19.96
CA GLU A 436 -29.20 0.15 20.22
C GLU A 436 -29.86 -1.13 19.68
N ARG A 437 -31.05 -1.46 20.21
CA ARG A 437 -31.85 -2.55 19.65
C ARG A 437 -32.39 -2.11 18.29
N VAL A 438 -32.11 -2.89 17.25
CA VAL A 438 -32.66 -2.64 15.91
C VAL A 438 -34.18 -2.79 15.95
N ASP A 439 -34.92 -1.69 15.78
CA ASP A 439 -36.39 -1.66 15.88
C ASP A 439 -37.06 -1.66 14.49
N GLN A 440 -36.60 -2.56 13.62
CA GLN A 440 -37.09 -2.74 12.26
C GLN A 440 -37.85 -4.08 12.11
N THR A 441 -38.24 -4.40 10.88
CA THR A 441 -38.87 -5.69 10.54
C THR A 441 -38.03 -6.87 11.03
N GLU A 442 -38.68 -8.00 11.35
CA GLU A 442 -37.96 -9.21 11.82
C GLU A 442 -36.87 -9.65 10.83
N THR A 443 -37.14 -9.54 9.54
CA THR A 443 -36.16 -9.75 8.46
C THR A 443 -34.88 -8.95 8.66
N ILE A 444 -34.97 -7.64 8.89
CA ILE A 444 -33.80 -6.78 9.08
C ILE A 444 -33.10 -7.07 10.40
N LYS A 445 -33.85 -7.43 11.45
CA LYS A 445 -33.28 -7.83 12.75
C LYS A 445 -32.36 -9.04 12.62
N THR A 446 -32.72 -10.03 11.79
CA THR A 446 -31.90 -11.23 11.61
C THR A 446 -30.54 -10.96 10.96
N LEU A 447 -30.40 -9.88 10.18
CA LEU A 447 -29.12 -9.49 9.57
C LEU A 447 -28.06 -9.14 10.61
N PHE A 448 -28.47 -8.65 11.77
CA PHE A 448 -27.60 -8.21 12.87
C PHE A 448 -27.52 -9.23 14.01
N ASP A 449 -28.08 -10.43 13.83
CA ASP A 449 -28.04 -11.48 14.83
C ASP A 449 -26.76 -12.32 14.71
N ASP A 450 -25.80 -12.02 15.58
CA ASP A 450 -24.49 -12.69 15.65
C ASP A 450 -24.59 -14.21 15.92
N GLN A 451 -25.74 -14.70 16.41
CA GLN A 451 -25.93 -16.13 16.69
C GLN A 451 -26.07 -16.96 15.41
N ASN A 452 -26.56 -16.37 14.31
CA ASN A 452 -26.81 -17.07 13.05
C ASN A 452 -25.62 -17.05 12.08
N ILE A 453 -24.51 -16.40 12.46
CA ILE A 453 -23.32 -16.28 11.61
C ILE A 453 -22.45 -17.54 11.72
N THR A 454 -22.23 -18.22 10.60
CA THR A 454 -21.28 -19.34 10.48
C THR A 454 -19.86 -18.83 10.76
N THR A 455 -19.22 -19.37 11.80
CA THR A 455 -17.86 -18.97 12.19
C THR A 455 -16.83 -19.74 11.37
N LEU A 456 -15.98 -19.03 10.61
CA LEU A 456 -14.95 -19.62 9.76
C LEU A 456 -13.63 -18.86 9.93
N SER A 457 -12.52 -19.58 9.77
CA SER A 457 -11.17 -19.02 9.74
C SER A 457 -10.58 -19.18 8.35
N ALA A 458 -10.16 -18.08 7.74
CA ALA A 458 -9.51 -18.08 6.43
C ALA A 458 -8.29 -19.01 6.39
N ASP A 459 -7.44 -18.96 7.43
CA ASP A 459 -6.24 -19.80 7.52
C ASP A 459 -6.58 -21.29 7.62
N ALA A 460 -7.58 -21.64 8.43
CA ALA A 460 -8.00 -23.04 8.59
C ALA A 460 -8.60 -23.61 7.31
N GLU A 461 -9.43 -22.83 6.60
CA GLU A 461 -9.96 -23.27 5.30
C GLU A 461 -8.86 -23.36 4.24
N MET A 462 -7.87 -22.46 4.25
CA MET A 462 -6.72 -22.53 3.35
C MET A 462 -5.82 -23.74 3.64
N GLU A 463 -5.63 -24.11 4.90
CA GLU A 463 -4.91 -25.33 5.28
C GLU A 463 -5.65 -26.58 4.79
N LYS A 464 -6.97 -26.69 5.03
CA LYS A 464 -7.79 -27.80 4.51
C LYS A 464 -7.71 -27.90 2.99
N PHE A 465 -7.70 -26.76 2.30
CA PHE A 465 -7.55 -26.71 0.85
C PHE A 465 -6.19 -27.25 0.39
N ARG A 466 -5.08 -26.79 0.99
CA ARG A 466 -3.73 -27.31 0.70
C ARG A 466 -3.62 -28.80 0.99
N GLN A 467 -4.17 -29.26 2.12
CA GLN A 467 -4.20 -30.67 2.50
C GLN A 467 -4.98 -31.51 1.48
N SER A 468 -6.16 -31.06 1.06
CA SER A 468 -6.99 -31.76 0.06
C SER A 468 -6.29 -31.86 -1.29
N HIS A 469 -5.60 -30.79 -1.71
CA HIS A 469 -4.79 -30.79 -2.92
C HIS A 469 -3.59 -31.74 -2.82
N PHE A 470 -2.87 -31.71 -1.70
CA PHE A 470 -1.76 -32.63 -1.45
C PHE A 470 -2.25 -34.08 -1.50
N GLN A 471 -3.38 -34.37 -0.84
CA GLN A 471 -3.98 -35.70 -0.77
C GLN A 471 -4.36 -36.23 -2.15
N LYS A 472 -4.96 -35.38 -2.98
CA LYS A 472 -5.30 -35.71 -4.38
C LYS A 472 -4.08 -36.02 -5.23
N GLU A 473 -2.95 -35.40 -4.93
CA GLU A 473 -1.73 -35.49 -5.73
C GLU A 473 -0.82 -36.65 -5.31
N PHE A 474 -0.61 -36.82 -4.00
CA PHE A 474 0.35 -37.78 -3.47
C PHE A 474 -0.29 -38.93 -2.68
N GLY A 475 -1.54 -38.79 -2.24
CA GLY A 475 -2.20 -39.70 -1.29
C GLY A 475 -3.32 -40.54 -1.88
N THR A 476 -4.14 -41.09 -0.98
CA THR A 476 -5.38 -41.86 -1.24
C THR A 476 -6.45 -41.51 -0.20
N GLN A 477 -7.67 -42.06 -0.21
CA GLN A 477 -8.61 -41.76 0.88
C GLN A 477 -8.09 -42.19 2.27
N ASP A 478 -7.29 -43.26 2.33
CA ASP A 478 -6.88 -43.91 3.58
C ASP A 478 -5.43 -43.63 4.01
N SER A 479 -4.61 -43.03 3.16
CA SER A 479 -3.18 -42.77 3.44
C SER A 479 -2.70 -41.45 2.84
N LEU A 480 -1.99 -40.64 3.64
CA LEU A 480 -1.39 -39.36 3.25
C LEU A 480 -0.48 -39.47 2.02
N ILE A 481 0.26 -40.58 1.91
CA ILE A 481 1.09 -40.89 0.75
C ILE A 481 0.68 -42.26 0.21
N SER A 482 0.44 -42.32 -1.08
CA SER A 482 0.20 -43.54 -1.85
C SER A 482 1.51 -44.28 -2.06
N SER A 483 1.52 -45.61 -1.87
CA SER A 483 2.67 -46.46 -2.19
C SER A 483 3.07 -46.43 -3.68
N LYS A 484 2.19 -45.91 -4.54
CA LYS A 484 2.43 -45.78 -5.99
C LYS A 484 3.07 -44.44 -6.39
N SER A 485 3.09 -43.46 -5.48
CA SER A 485 3.59 -42.11 -5.77
C SER A 485 4.94 -41.89 -5.08
N PRO A 486 6.04 -41.67 -5.83
CA PRO A 486 7.33 -41.40 -5.20
C PRO A 486 7.29 -40.06 -4.45
N PHE A 487 7.63 -40.08 -3.16
CA PHE A 487 7.69 -38.91 -2.31
C PHE A 487 9.00 -38.91 -1.49
N PRO A 488 9.70 -37.77 -1.34
CA PRO A 488 9.44 -36.50 -2.03
C PRO A 488 9.65 -36.61 -3.56
N PRO A 489 8.90 -35.83 -4.37
CA PRO A 489 8.93 -35.94 -5.82
C PRO A 489 10.28 -35.51 -6.41
N LYS A 490 10.76 -36.22 -7.43
CA LYS A 490 12.03 -35.89 -8.10
C LYS A 490 11.91 -34.63 -8.96
N LEU A 491 12.49 -33.52 -8.48
CA LEU A 491 12.32 -32.20 -9.08
C LEU A 491 12.87 -32.05 -10.51
N SER A 492 13.94 -32.77 -10.86
CA SER A 492 14.56 -32.73 -12.19
C SER A 492 13.61 -33.12 -13.33
N ASP A 493 12.53 -33.83 -13.01
CA ASP A 493 11.64 -34.43 -14.01
C ASP A 493 10.44 -33.50 -14.31
N ILE A 494 10.26 -32.42 -13.54
CA ILE A 494 9.09 -31.53 -13.61
C ILE A 494 9.23 -30.48 -14.71
N LEU A 495 10.40 -29.84 -14.78
CA LEU A 495 10.71 -28.82 -15.76
C LEU A 495 11.88 -29.30 -16.63
N PRO A 496 11.63 -30.15 -17.65
CA PRO A 496 12.70 -30.66 -18.49
C PRO A 496 13.45 -29.51 -19.18
N GLU A 497 14.78 -29.61 -19.19
CA GLU A 497 15.64 -28.66 -19.89
C GLU A 497 15.31 -28.67 -21.38
N PRO A 498 15.25 -27.49 -22.05
CA PRO A 498 15.04 -27.46 -23.48
C PRO A 498 16.18 -28.23 -24.16
N GLY A 499 15.84 -29.29 -24.90
CA GLY A 499 16.80 -29.99 -25.73
C GLY A 499 17.50 -29.02 -26.69
N LYS A 500 18.71 -29.35 -27.12
CA LYS A 500 19.57 -28.53 -28.00
C LYS A 500 18.94 -28.08 -29.34
N GLU A 501 17.67 -28.39 -29.62
CA GLU A 501 16.97 -28.09 -30.88
C GLU A 501 15.56 -27.48 -30.72
N VAL A 502 15.23 -26.83 -29.60
CA VAL A 502 14.00 -26.02 -29.56
C VAL A 502 14.34 -24.56 -29.86
N LYS A 503 14.01 -24.10 -31.07
CA LYS A 503 13.94 -22.67 -31.39
C LYS A 503 12.93 -22.05 -30.44
N ASP A 504 13.46 -21.37 -29.44
CA ASP A 504 12.71 -20.64 -28.44
C ASP A 504 11.85 -19.58 -29.14
N LYS A 505 10.56 -19.88 -29.34
CA LYS A 505 9.59 -18.97 -29.96
C LYS A 505 9.16 -17.84 -29.01
N ARG A 506 9.96 -17.52 -27.98
CA ARG A 506 9.73 -16.39 -27.08
C ARG A 506 9.88 -15.08 -27.86
N PRO A 507 8.91 -14.14 -27.81
CA PRO A 507 9.09 -12.81 -28.35
C PRO A 507 10.31 -12.13 -27.70
N LYS A 508 11.15 -11.47 -28.51
CA LYS A 508 12.39 -10.78 -28.09
C LYS A 508 12.16 -9.51 -27.24
N SER A 509 11.06 -9.41 -26.51
CA SER A 509 10.95 -8.47 -25.38
C SER A 509 11.43 -9.19 -24.12
N ALA A 510 12.75 -9.38 -24.05
CA ALA A 510 13.41 -10.15 -23.00
C ALA A 510 13.23 -9.49 -21.63
N SER A 511 12.35 -10.06 -20.81
CA SER A 511 12.47 -9.91 -19.35
C SER A 511 13.75 -10.64 -18.93
N ASP A 512 14.65 -9.95 -18.22
CA ASP A 512 15.90 -10.54 -17.72
C ASP A 512 15.72 -11.42 -16.47
N CYS A 513 14.47 -11.67 -16.05
CA CYS A 513 14.14 -12.36 -14.81
C CYS A 513 12.92 -13.29 -14.99
N ASP A 514 13.08 -14.60 -14.77
CA ASP A 514 11.97 -15.56 -14.82
C ASP A 514 11.21 -15.56 -13.50
N LEU A 515 11.95 -15.62 -12.39
CA LEU A 515 11.43 -15.75 -11.03
C LEU A 515 12.04 -14.69 -10.13
N ILE A 516 11.22 -13.98 -9.35
CA ILE A 516 11.69 -13.03 -8.34
C ILE A 516 11.13 -13.37 -6.96
N PHE A 517 12.00 -13.37 -5.95
CA PHE A 517 11.61 -13.50 -4.55
C PHE A 517 11.41 -12.12 -3.93
N SER A 518 10.30 -11.96 -3.21
CA SER A 518 10.04 -10.83 -2.31
C SER A 518 10.12 -11.37 -0.88
N TYR A 519 11.01 -10.82 -0.05
CA TYR A 519 11.23 -11.31 1.31
C TYR A 519 11.91 -10.23 2.18
N HIS A 520 11.70 -10.32 3.49
CA HIS A 520 12.44 -9.53 4.47
C HIS A 520 13.83 -10.14 4.72
N SER A 521 14.84 -9.34 5.05
CA SER A 521 16.22 -9.84 5.22
C SER A 521 16.36 -10.94 6.27
N ASP A 522 15.52 -10.95 7.30
CA ASP A 522 15.54 -11.96 8.35
C ASP A 522 15.07 -13.34 7.89
N ASP A 523 14.34 -13.38 6.77
CA ASP A 523 13.80 -14.59 6.15
C ASP A 523 14.71 -15.13 5.03
N GLU A 524 15.89 -14.53 4.83
CA GLU A 524 16.85 -14.86 3.75
C GLU A 524 17.25 -16.34 3.74
N LYS A 525 17.30 -16.99 4.91
CA LYS A 525 17.65 -18.41 5.03
C LYS A 525 16.68 -19.32 4.27
N TYR A 526 15.38 -19.01 4.27
CA TYR A 526 14.36 -19.80 3.58
C TYR A 526 14.48 -19.63 2.07
N VAL A 527 14.68 -18.39 1.62
CA VAL A 527 14.87 -18.07 0.20
C VAL A 527 16.14 -18.71 -0.34
N SER A 528 17.25 -18.58 0.39
CA SER A 528 18.54 -19.16 0.00
C SER A 528 18.45 -20.68 -0.19
N PHE A 529 17.69 -21.37 0.68
CA PHE A 529 17.46 -22.80 0.58
C PHE A 529 16.68 -23.17 -0.69
N ILE A 530 15.56 -22.48 -0.96
CA ILE A 530 14.75 -22.70 -2.17
C ILE A 530 15.57 -22.39 -3.44
N VAL A 531 16.29 -21.27 -3.46
CA VAL A 531 17.10 -20.84 -4.62
C VAL A 531 18.16 -21.90 -4.95
N LYS A 532 18.86 -22.46 -3.96
CA LYS A 532 19.81 -23.55 -4.18
C LYS A 532 19.15 -24.80 -4.77
N ILE A 533 17.96 -25.17 -4.28
CA ILE A 533 17.21 -26.32 -4.82
C ILE A 533 16.84 -26.06 -6.29
N LEU A 534 16.35 -24.87 -6.61
CA LEU A 534 15.99 -24.49 -7.98
C LEU A 534 17.22 -24.51 -8.91
N GLN A 535 18.35 -23.95 -8.49
CA GLN A 535 19.59 -23.93 -9.28
C GLN A 535 20.11 -25.33 -9.63
N LEU A 536 19.91 -26.31 -8.73
CA LEU A 536 20.35 -27.69 -8.95
C LEU A 536 19.44 -28.47 -9.90
N ASN A 537 18.14 -28.15 -9.91
CA ASN A 537 17.14 -28.93 -10.64
C ASN A 537 16.64 -28.26 -11.93
N ALA A 538 16.83 -26.94 -12.06
CA ALA A 538 16.45 -26.14 -13.23
C ALA A 538 17.45 -24.97 -13.43
N PRO A 539 18.71 -25.24 -13.79
CA PRO A 539 19.75 -24.22 -13.94
C PRO A 539 19.45 -23.18 -15.03
N SER A 540 18.56 -23.49 -15.98
CA SER A 540 18.10 -22.55 -17.01
C SER A 540 17.17 -21.45 -16.50
N LEU A 541 16.63 -21.57 -15.27
CA LEU A 541 15.70 -20.61 -14.70
C LEU A 541 16.45 -19.38 -14.14
N LYS A 542 16.15 -18.19 -14.67
CA LYS A 542 16.72 -16.93 -14.16
C LYS A 542 16.02 -16.50 -12.87
N VAL A 543 16.65 -16.77 -11.72
CA VAL A 543 16.11 -16.44 -10.39
C VAL A 543 16.78 -15.19 -9.81
N LYS A 544 15.98 -14.22 -9.37
CA LYS A 544 16.44 -13.03 -8.63
C LYS A 544 15.95 -13.08 -7.17
N ALA A 545 16.87 -13.06 -6.23
CA ALA A 545 16.59 -13.04 -4.78
C ALA A 545 17.50 -12.00 -4.11
N VAL A 546 17.07 -10.73 -4.14
CA VAL A 546 17.86 -9.61 -3.59
C VAL A 546 16.94 -8.77 -2.71
N CYS A 547 17.33 -8.58 -1.44
CA CYS A 547 16.53 -7.86 -0.44
C CYS A 547 16.41 -6.36 -0.75
N SER A 548 17.44 -5.70 -1.29
CA SER A 548 17.43 -4.27 -1.65
C SER A 548 18.24 -3.99 -2.93
N ASP A 549 17.61 -3.42 -3.96
CA ASP A 549 18.21 -3.07 -5.26
C ASP A 549 17.51 -1.82 -5.81
N GLU A 550 18.26 -0.84 -6.31
CA GLU A 550 17.74 0.42 -6.88
C GLU A 550 16.85 0.21 -8.10
N ASN A 551 16.94 -0.95 -8.78
CA ASN A 551 16.12 -1.33 -9.93
C ASN A 551 15.08 -2.42 -9.62
N LYS A 552 14.72 -2.64 -8.35
CA LYS A 552 13.87 -3.78 -7.94
C LYS A 552 12.45 -3.71 -8.54
N LEU A 553 11.81 -2.54 -8.54
CA LEU A 553 10.41 -2.40 -8.98
C LEU A 553 10.17 -2.76 -10.46
N SER A 554 11.10 -2.42 -11.36
CA SER A 554 10.99 -2.76 -12.78
C SER A 554 11.16 -4.27 -13.04
N ALA A 555 11.92 -4.97 -12.19
CA ALA A 555 12.03 -6.42 -12.24
C ALA A 555 10.73 -7.12 -11.78
N PHE A 556 10.05 -6.59 -10.76
CA PHE A 556 8.74 -7.09 -10.32
C PHE A 556 7.65 -6.94 -11.39
N GLU A 557 7.69 -5.88 -12.19
CA GLU A 557 6.74 -5.69 -13.29
C GLU A 557 6.92 -6.71 -14.42
N ARG A 558 8.14 -7.20 -14.64
CA ARG A 558 8.50 -8.05 -15.79
C ARG A 558 8.70 -9.53 -15.45
N ALA A 559 8.81 -9.91 -14.18
CA ALA A 559 9.03 -11.30 -13.77
C ALA A 559 7.89 -12.22 -14.25
N HIS A 560 8.14 -13.47 -14.62
CA HIS A 560 7.03 -14.37 -14.96
C HIS A 560 6.30 -14.87 -13.71
N CYS A 561 7.03 -15.05 -12.61
CA CYS A 561 6.49 -15.45 -11.32
C CYS A 561 7.15 -14.63 -10.20
N ILE A 562 6.32 -14.18 -9.26
CA ILE A 562 6.70 -13.47 -8.04
C ILE A 562 6.39 -14.40 -6.86
N VAL A 563 7.38 -14.65 -6.02
CA VAL A 563 7.27 -15.49 -4.83
C VAL A 563 7.48 -14.64 -3.58
N PRO A 564 6.40 -14.13 -2.96
CA PRO A 564 6.45 -13.56 -1.63
C PRO A 564 6.71 -14.63 -0.58
N VAL A 565 7.68 -14.39 0.29
CA VAL A 565 7.93 -15.20 1.49
C VAL A 565 7.28 -14.48 2.67
N LEU A 566 6.08 -14.91 3.01
CA LEU A 566 5.22 -14.27 4.01
C LEU A 566 5.64 -14.67 5.43
N SER A 567 5.89 -13.65 6.25
CA SER A 567 6.24 -13.73 7.66
C SER A 567 5.73 -12.48 8.39
N PRO A 568 5.70 -12.44 9.73
CA PRO A 568 5.43 -11.20 10.46
C PRO A 568 6.32 -10.02 10.01
N ASN A 569 7.63 -10.26 9.82
CA ASN A 569 8.57 -9.22 9.37
C ASN A 569 8.24 -8.72 7.95
N TYR A 570 7.76 -9.61 7.06
CA TYR A 570 7.31 -9.23 5.72
C TYR A 570 6.12 -8.27 5.77
N LEU A 571 5.15 -8.54 6.65
CA LEU A 571 3.94 -7.71 6.81
C LEU A 571 4.25 -6.37 7.48
N GLU A 572 5.27 -6.32 8.33
CA GLU A 572 5.75 -5.09 8.98
C GLU A 572 6.61 -4.22 8.06
N SER A 573 7.27 -4.79 7.05
CA SER A 573 8.10 -4.05 6.09
C SER A 573 7.27 -3.34 5.02
N PRO A 574 7.29 -2.00 4.95
CA PRO A 574 6.59 -1.25 3.92
C PRO A 574 7.03 -1.63 2.50
N GLU A 575 8.31 -1.93 2.30
CA GLU A 575 8.88 -2.34 1.01
C GLU A 575 8.32 -3.68 0.54
N CYS A 576 8.32 -4.67 1.44
CA CYS A 576 7.76 -5.99 1.16
C CYS A 576 6.27 -5.90 0.86
N VAL A 577 5.52 -5.11 1.64
CA VAL A 577 4.10 -4.88 1.42
C VAL A 577 3.85 -4.20 0.07
N GLU A 578 4.66 -3.22 -0.35
CA GLU A 578 4.54 -2.59 -1.67
C GLU A 578 4.80 -3.59 -2.81
N GLU A 579 5.86 -4.40 -2.69
CA GLU A 579 6.16 -5.49 -3.62
C GLU A 579 5.01 -6.50 -3.73
N PHE A 580 4.36 -6.80 -2.60
CA PHE A 580 3.20 -7.69 -2.56
C PHE A 580 1.99 -7.13 -3.31
N HIS A 581 1.72 -5.82 -3.20
CA HIS A 581 0.63 -5.18 -3.94
C HIS A 581 0.88 -5.21 -5.46
N ILE A 582 2.15 -5.03 -5.88
CA ILE A 582 2.53 -5.23 -7.29
C ILE A 582 2.21 -6.67 -7.72
N ALA A 583 2.52 -7.65 -6.88
CA ALA A 583 2.26 -9.05 -7.18
C ALA A 583 0.76 -9.38 -7.26
N ILE A 584 -0.07 -8.84 -6.35
CA ILE A 584 -1.54 -8.93 -6.40
C ILE A 584 -2.07 -8.32 -7.69
N TRP A 585 -1.64 -7.11 -8.04
CA TRP A 585 -2.08 -6.46 -9.27
C TRP A 585 -1.74 -7.30 -10.50
N ARG A 586 -0.51 -7.81 -10.57
CA ARG A 586 -0.08 -8.68 -11.67
C ARG A 586 -0.87 -9.97 -11.72
N GLN A 587 -1.24 -10.55 -10.59
CA GLN A 587 -2.09 -11.74 -10.54
C GLN A 587 -3.45 -11.49 -11.22
N ARG A 588 -4.07 -10.31 -11.04
CA ARG A 588 -5.37 -9.98 -11.65
C ARG A 588 -5.33 -9.94 -13.16
N ILE A 589 -4.21 -9.51 -13.74
CA ILE A 589 -3.99 -9.34 -15.18
C ILE A 589 -3.17 -10.47 -15.80
N SER A 590 -2.89 -11.54 -15.06
CA SER A 590 -2.13 -12.70 -15.55
C SER A 590 -3.05 -13.85 -15.93
N ASN A 591 -2.58 -14.71 -16.83
CA ASN A 591 -3.31 -15.90 -17.26
C ASN A 591 -3.68 -16.73 -16.01
N PRO A 592 -4.97 -17.04 -15.76
CA PRO A 592 -5.40 -17.80 -14.58
C PRO A 592 -4.73 -19.17 -14.42
N GLU A 593 -4.35 -19.80 -15.52
CA GLU A 593 -3.70 -21.11 -15.49
C GLU A 593 -2.23 -21.04 -15.10
N ALA A 594 -1.55 -19.95 -15.48
CA ALA A 594 -0.14 -19.70 -15.20
C ALA A 594 0.02 -18.90 -13.91
N GLY A 595 -0.66 -17.77 -13.71
CA GLY A 595 -0.61 -16.94 -12.50
C GLY A 595 0.77 -16.30 -12.22
N ALA A 596 0.79 -15.02 -11.84
CA ALA A 596 2.04 -14.33 -11.52
C ALA A 596 2.44 -14.44 -10.05
N LEU A 597 1.50 -14.76 -9.15
CA LEU A 597 1.70 -14.75 -7.70
C LEU A 597 1.73 -16.17 -7.13
N LEU A 598 2.79 -16.52 -6.40
CA LEU A 598 2.95 -17.79 -5.70
C LEU A 598 3.54 -17.60 -4.29
N PRO A 599 2.73 -17.20 -3.30
CA PRO A 599 3.19 -16.95 -1.94
C PRO A 599 3.62 -18.23 -1.22
N ILE A 600 4.62 -18.12 -0.36
CA ILE A 600 5.07 -19.16 0.57
C ILE A 600 4.98 -18.57 1.98
N CYS A 601 4.26 -19.24 2.88
CA CYS A 601 4.16 -18.81 4.27
C CYS A 601 5.19 -19.56 5.12
N VAL A 602 6.10 -18.83 5.77
CA VAL A 602 7.19 -19.43 6.57
C VAL A 602 6.95 -19.32 8.08
N HIS A 603 6.03 -18.45 8.50
CA HIS A 603 5.67 -18.21 9.89
C HIS A 603 4.18 -17.90 10.00
N THR A 604 3.56 -18.18 11.15
CA THR A 604 2.19 -17.76 11.42
C THR A 604 2.06 -16.25 11.25
N LEU A 605 1.12 -15.82 10.42
CA LEU A 605 0.92 -14.40 10.12
C LEU A 605 0.13 -13.71 11.25
N PRO A 606 0.41 -12.43 11.52
CA PRO A 606 -0.48 -11.62 12.36
C PRO A 606 -1.87 -11.54 11.71
N GLN A 607 -2.92 -11.44 12.53
CA GLN A 607 -4.33 -11.38 12.08
C GLN A 607 -4.66 -10.22 11.13
N LYS A 608 -3.84 -9.16 11.15
CA LYS A 608 -3.96 -8.01 10.25
C LYS A 608 -2.63 -7.79 9.53
N PRO A 609 -2.67 -7.34 8.25
CA PRO A 609 -3.88 -7.06 7.47
C PRO A 609 -4.61 -8.32 6.97
N THR A 610 -5.95 -8.33 6.99
CA THR A 610 -6.76 -9.55 6.77
C THR A 610 -6.57 -10.13 5.37
N TYR A 611 -6.32 -9.27 4.37
CA TYR A 611 -6.18 -9.69 2.97
C TYR A 611 -5.01 -10.66 2.71
N PHE A 612 -3.97 -10.67 3.55
CA PHE A 612 -2.87 -11.64 3.42
C PHE A 612 -3.33 -13.09 3.64
N HIS A 613 -4.38 -13.29 4.45
CA HIS A 613 -4.98 -14.60 4.70
C HIS A 613 -5.90 -15.06 3.56
N LEU A 614 -6.27 -14.15 2.65
CA LEU A 614 -7.12 -14.42 1.49
C LEU A 614 -6.33 -14.59 0.19
N VAL A 615 -5.00 -14.58 0.26
CA VAL A 615 -4.15 -14.96 -0.88
C VAL A 615 -3.74 -16.41 -0.71
N GLN A 616 -4.00 -17.23 -1.74
CA GLN A 616 -3.64 -18.64 -1.72
C GLN A 616 -2.12 -18.81 -1.70
N SER A 617 -1.57 -19.27 -0.57
CA SER A 617 -0.19 -19.71 -0.48
C SER A 617 -0.03 -21.12 -1.07
N ALA A 618 1.06 -21.34 -1.80
CA ALA A 618 1.38 -22.66 -2.35
C ALA A 618 1.78 -23.66 -1.26
N VAL A 619 2.49 -23.15 -0.24
CA VAL A 619 2.94 -23.90 0.93
C VAL A 619 2.82 -22.98 2.15
N SER A 620 2.39 -23.54 3.27
CA SER A 620 2.64 -22.95 4.59
C SER A 620 3.46 -23.91 5.45
N MET A 621 4.55 -23.42 6.02
CA MET A 621 5.40 -24.21 6.92
C MET A 621 4.68 -24.56 8.23
N THR A 622 3.61 -23.84 8.55
CA THR A 622 2.80 -24.07 9.76
C THR A 622 1.75 -25.17 9.58
N ASP A 623 1.60 -25.73 8.38
CA ASP A 623 0.59 -26.77 8.12
C ASP A 623 0.88 -28.05 8.92
N GLY A 624 -0.15 -28.62 9.52
CA GLY A 624 -0.05 -29.83 10.33
C GLY A 624 0.44 -31.06 9.53
N ILE A 625 0.27 -31.04 8.20
CA ILE A 625 0.68 -32.14 7.33
C ILE A 625 2.17 -32.45 7.41
N TRP A 626 3.03 -31.43 7.60
CA TRP A 626 4.48 -31.64 7.64
C TRP A 626 4.91 -32.41 8.88
N ALA A 627 4.28 -32.14 10.03
CA ALA A 627 4.51 -32.88 11.26
C ALA A 627 4.04 -34.34 11.15
N GLN A 628 2.87 -34.57 10.51
CA GLN A 628 2.34 -35.92 10.27
C GLN A 628 3.29 -36.75 9.38
N LEU A 629 3.84 -36.15 8.32
CA LEU A 629 4.78 -36.82 7.41
C LEU A 629 6.12 -37.14 8.08
N SER A 630 6.61 -36.26 8.95
CA SER A 630 7.84 -36.48 9.72
C SER A 630 7.71 -37.66 10.70
N GLY A 631 6.55 -37.82 11.33
CA GLY A 631 6.28 -38.89 12.30
C GLY A 631 6.13 -40.30 11.71
N GLN A 632 5.91 -40.44 10.39
CA GLN A 632 5.68 -41.73 9.72
C GLN A 632 6.96 -42.48 9.28
N HIS A 633 8.15 -41.98 9.64
CA HIS A 633 9.48 -42.59 9.44
C HIS A 633 9.71 -43.30 8.08
N ASN A 634 10.07 -42.55 7.03
CA ASN A 634 11.03 -42.96 5.97
C ASN A 634 11.26 -41.92 4.84
N PHE A 635 10.85 -40.67 4.99
CA PHE A 635 11.02 -39.66 3.94
C PHE A 635 12.23 -38.77 4.23
N GLY A 636 13.38 -39.15 3.67
CA GLY A 636 14.61 -38.36 3.69
C GLY A 636 14.72 -37.51 2.43
N LEU A 637 15.05 -36.23 2.58
CA LEU A 637 15.53 -35.44 1.46
C LEU A 637 16.89 -36.00 0.98
N PRO A 638 17.22 -35.89 -0.32
CA PRO A 638 18.53 -36.28 -0.82
C PRO A 638 19.67 -35.70 0.04
N GLN A 639 20.66 -36.51 0.41
CA GLN A 639 21.74 -36.09 1.34
C GLN A 639 22.40 -34.76 0.93
N LYS A 640 22.64 -34.57 -0.37
CA LYS A 640 23.17 -33.31 -0.92
C LYS A 640 22.36 -32.08 -0.51
N ILE A 641 21.03 -32.19 -0.41
CA ILE A 641 20.13 -31.11 -0.01
C ILE A 641 20.23 -30.85 1.50
N VAL A 642 20.31 -31.92 2.30
CA VAL A 642 20.48 -31.84 3.76
C VAL A 642 21.80 -31.16 4.11
N ASP A 643 22.87 -31.51 3.40
CA ASP A 643 24.22 -30.95 3.62
C ASP A 643 24.26 -29.42 3.38
N PHE A 644 23.45 -28.88 2.46
CA PHE A 644 23.39 -27.43 2.22
C PHE A 644 22.81 -26.63 3.38
N SER A 645 21.85 -27.19 4.10
CA SER A 645 21.26 -26.53 5.28
C SER A 645 22.30 -26.40 6.41
N LEU A 646 23.21 -27.37 6.52
CA LEU A 646 24.24 -27.39 7.56
C LEU A 646 25.39 -26.40 7.26
N ALA A 647 25.68 -26.13 5.98
CA ALA A 647 26.79 -25.27 5.55
C ALA A 647 26.48 -23.76 5.50
N ALA A 648 25.21 -23.33 5.57
CA ALA A 648 24.80 -21.95 5.26
C ALA A 648 24.80 -20.94 6.44
N GLY A 649 24.96 -21.36 7.70
CA GLY A 649 25.27 -20.47 8.83
C GLY A 649 24.11 -19.93 9.69
N LYS A 650 24.40 -19.82 11.00
CA LYS A 650 23.70 -19.32 12.21
C LYS A 650 22.46 -20.05 12.77
N THR A 651 21.52 -20.56 11.98
CA THR A 651 20.44 -21.45 12.50
C THR A 651 20.09 -22.51 11.47
N PRO A 652 20.34 -23.82 11.74
CA PRO A 652 19.97 -24.88 10.82
C PRO A 652 18.44 -25.01 10.72
N LEU A 653 17.93 -25.23 9.50
CA LEU A 653 16.51 -25.53 9.27
C LEU A 653 16.17 -26.91 9.83
N SER A 654 14.97 -27.05 10.41
CA SER A 654 14.50 -28.37 10.84
C SER A 654 14.19 -29.27 9.64
N GLN A 655 14.15 -30.59 9.85
CA GLN A 655 13.79 -31.53 8.79
C GLN A 655 12.38 -31.29 8.23
N VAL A 656 11.46 -30.86 9.10
CA VAL A 656 10.08 -30.50 8.75
C VAL A 656 10.06 -29.27 7.84
N ASP A 657 10.82 -28.23 8.20
CA ASP A 657 10.93 -27.00 7.42
C ASP A 657 11.56 -27.26 6.05
N MET A 658 12.62 -28.09 6.01
CA MET A 658 13.27 -28.44 4.76
C MET A 658 12.32 -29.18 3.81
N LEU A 659 11.45 -30.05 4.31
CA LEU A 659 10.46 -30.76 3.50
C LEU A 659 9.41 -29.80 2.92
N ALA A 660 8.89 -28.87 3.74
CA ALA A 660 7.95 -27.85 3.28
C ALA A 660 8.57 -26.95 2.20
N LEU A 661 9.80 -26.48 2.39
CA LEU A 661 10.51 -25.64 1.42
C LEU A 661 10.91 -26.40 0.14
N TYR A 662 11.19 -27.71 0.26
CA TYR A 662 11.36 -28.57 -0.91
C TYR A 662 10.08 -28.64 -1.74
N MET A 663 8.92 -28.79 -1.09
CA MET A 663 7.62 -28.73 -1.77
C MET A 663 7.31 -27.34 -2.33
N ALA A 664 7.80 -26.27 -1.72
CA ALA A 664 7.69 -24.94 -2.33
C ALA A 664 8.47 -24.86 -3.66
N ALA A 665 9.69 -25.41 -3.71
CA ALA A 665 10.44 -25.53 -4.97
C ALA A 665 9.71 -26.42 -6.00
N TYR A 666 9.09 -27.52 -5.56
CA TYR A 666 8.24 -28.38 -6.40
C TYR A 666 7.13 -27.58 -7.08
N TYR A 667 6.36 -26.80 -6.31
CA TYR A 667 5.24 -26.03 -6.86
C TYR A 667 5.69 -24.87 -7.75
N ILE A 668 6.85 -24.26 -7.47
CA ILE A 668 7.48 -23.29 -8.37
C ILE A 668 7.79 -23.94 -9.72
N LEU A 669 8.43 -25.12 -9.74
CA LEU A 669 8.76 -25.80 -11.00
C LEU A 669 7.51 -26.24 -11.77
N LYS A 670 6.51 -26.77 -11.06
CA LYS A 670 5.22 -27.17 -11.65
C LYS A 670 4.49 -25.99 -12.29
N ARG A 671 4.55 -24.82 -11.66
CA ARG A 671 4.02 -23.55 -12.16
C ARG A 671 4.65 -23.18 -13.51
N PHE A 672 5.98 -23.22 -13.62
CA PHE A 672 6.68 -22.96 -14.89
C PHE A 672 6.40 -24.04 -15.95
N ALA A 673 6.33 -25.31 -15.56
CA ALA A 673 6.01 -26.41 -16.48
C ALA A 673 4.62 -26.23 -17.10
N LYS A 674 3.64 -25.84 -16.27
CA LYS A 674 2.28 -25.52 -16.72
C LYS A 674 2.25 -24.28 -17.61
N ALA A 675 2.99 -23.22 -17.25
CA ALA A 675 3.07 -22.01 -18.08
C ALA A 675 3.64 -22.29 -19.48
N ARG A 676 4.60 -23.21 -19.62
CA ARG A 676 5.15 -23.64 -20.92
C ARG A 676 4.14 -24.40 -21.80
N SER A 677 3.13 -25.04 -21.22
CA SER A 677 2.12 -25.81 -21.96
C SER A 677 0.83 -25.03 -22.23
N CYS A 678 0.64 -23.89 -21.56
CA CYS A 678 -0.53 -23.03 -21.77
C CYS A 678 -0.47 -22.32 -23.13
N LYS A 679 -1.61 -22.25 -23.82
CA LYS A 679 -1.76 -21.39 -25.00
C LYS A 679 -2.02 -19.94 -24.53
N GLU A 680 -1.55 -18.96 -25.30
CA GLU A 680 -2.01 -17.58 -25.13
C GLU A 680 -3.49 -17.52 -25.49
N VAL A 681 -4.31 -17.19 -24.49
CA VAL A 681 -5.75 -17.02 -24.63
C VAL A 681 -6.09 -15.67 -24.02
N GLU A 682 -7.02 -14.94 -24.64
CA GLU A 682 -7.54 -13.69 -24.09
C GLU A 682 -8.38 -14.01 -22.84
N PHE A 683 -8.11 -13.34 -21.72
CA PHE A 683 -8.83 -13.56 -20.46
C PHE A 683 -9.21 -12.23 -19.80
N SER A 684 -10.34 -12.24 -19.08
CA SER A 684 -10.77 -11.10 -18.28
C SER A 684 -10.00 -11.02 -16.96
N MET A 685 -9.93 -9.82 -16.37
CA MET A 685 -9.40 -9.66 -15.03
C MET A 685 -10.13 -10.56 -14.03
N LYS A 686 -9.37 -11.23 -13.16
CA LYS A 686 -9.92 -12.08 -12.08
C LYS A 686 -9.50 -11.55 -10.70
N PRO A 687 -10.32 -11.79 -9.65
CA PRO A 687 -9.91 -11.53 -8.29
C PRO A 687 -8.58 -12.21 -7.95
N ALA A 688 -7.70 -11.50 -7.26
CA ALA A 688 -6.48 -12.06 -6.69
C ALA A 688 -6.72 -12.58 -5.26
N LEU A 689 -7.71 -12.05 -4.55
CA LEU A 689 -8.16 -12.59 -3.26
C LEU A 689 -9.19 -13.70 -3.48
N PHE A 690 -9.07 -14.76 -2.69
CA PHE A 690 -10.01 -15.86 -2.70
C PHE A 690 -11.18 -15.59 -1.78
N ASN A 691 -12.34 -16.08 -2.19
CA ASN A 691 -13.53 -16.11 -1.36
C ASN A 691 -13.54 -17.41 -0.53
N ILE A 692 -13.75 -17.31 0.78
CA ILE A 692 -13.69 -18.45 1.70
C ILE A 692 -14.79 -19.48 1.38
N MET A 693 -15.99 -19.05 1.00
CA MET A 693 -17.08 -19.96 0.65
C MET A 693 -16.79 -20.72 -0.64
N LYS A 694 -16.26 -20.00 -1.65
CA LYS A 694 -15.77 -20.63 -2.89
C LYS A 694 -14.69 -21.68 -2.62
N LEU A 695 -13.80 -21.40 -1.66
CA LEU A 695 -12.76 -22.33 -1.26
C LEU A 695 -13.37 -23.62 -0.67
N GLN A 696 -14.42 -23.52 0.15
CA GLN A 696 -15.14 -24.68 0.68
C GLN A 696 -15.77 -25.54 -0.42
N GLU A 697 -16.34 -24.92 -1.44
CA GLU A 697 -16.86 -25.64 -2.61
C GLU A 697 -15.76 -26.38 -3.36
N GLN A 698 -14.61 -25.73 -3.56
CA GLN A 698 -13.46 -26.36 -4.19
C GLN A 698 -12.93 -27.54 -3.35
N ILE A 699 -12.91 -27.41 -2.01
CA ILE A 699 -12.55 -28.52 -1.12
C ILE A 699 -13.53 -29.69 -1.30
N LYS A 700 -14.84 -29.42 -1.36
CA LYS A 700 -15.85 -30.47 -1.62
C LYS A 700 -15.62 -31.14 -2.96
N GLN A 701 -15.39 -30.38 -4.03
CA GLN A 701 -15.08 -30.92 -5.37
C GLN A 701 -13.79 -31.79 -5.38
N LEU A 702 -12.81 -31.47 -4.52
CA LEU A 702 -11.58 -32.26 -4.41
C LEU A 702 -11.75 -33.54 -3.60
N THR A 703 -12.64 -33.53 -2.61
CA THR A 703 -12.80 -34.61 -1.62
C THR A 703 -13.98 -35.53 -1.91
N GLN A 704 -14.97 -35.08 -2.69
CA GLN A 704 -16.22 -35.78 -2.98
C GLN A 704 -16.37 -35.98 -4.51
N PRO A 705 -16.19 -37.20 -5.04
CA PRO A 705 -16.23 -37.49 -6.47
C PRO A 705 -17.58 -37.20 -7.15
N ASP A 706 -18.68 -37.31 -6.40
CA ASP A 706 -20.06 -37.15 -6.90
C ASP A 706 -20.62 -35.73 -6.74
N TYR A 707 -19.82 -34.79 -6.20
CA TYR A 707 -20.25 -33.41 -6.02
C TYR A 707 -20.29 -32.68 -7.37
N THR A 708 -21.49 -32.56 -7.93
CA THR A 708 -21.77 -31.67 -9.08
C THR A 708 -22.28 -30.32 -8.60
N ASP A 709 -22.05 -29.25 -9.36
CA ASP A 709 -22.55 -27.87 -9.11
C ASP A 709 -24.11 -27.78 -9.22
N GLN A 710 -24.82 -28.67 -8.54
CA GLN A 710 -26.28 -28.75 -8.53
C GLN A 710 -26.95 -27.65 -7.70
N LEU A 711 -26.18 -26.69 -7.16
CA LEU A 711 -26.72 -25.51 -6.47
C LEU A 711 -27.05 -24.33 -7.39
N CYS A 712 -26.86 -24.44 -8.71
CA CYS A 712 -27.36 -23.44 -9.66
C CYS A 712 -28.89 -23.52 -9.90
N LYS A 713 -29.62 -24.41 -9.21
CA LYS A 713 -31.07 -24.61 -9.42
C LYS A 713 -31.99 -24.34 -8.22
N THR A 714 -31.47 -23.81 -7.12
CA THR A 714 -32.31 -23.53 -5.94
C THR A 714 -31.93 -22.21 -5.26
N VAL A 715 -31.97 -21.09 -5.99
CA VAL A 715 -31.75 -19.74 -5.42
C VAL A 715 -33.04 -18.90 -5.34
N LEU A 716 -34.18 -19.42 -5.81
CA LEU A 716 -35.45 -18.67 -5.80
C LEU A 716 -36.20 -18.64 -4.45
N ASP A 717 -35.77 -19.40 -3.44
CA ASP A 717 -36.48 -19.47 -2.13
C ASP A 717 -35.79 -18.70 -0.98
N LEU A 718 -34.62 -18.09 -1.21
CA LEU A 718 -33.88 -17.34 -0.17
C LEU A 718 -34.03 -15.82 -0.25
N THR A 719 -34.84 -15.30 -1.18
CA THR A 719 -35.26 -13.89 -1.11
C THR A 719 -36.25 -13.76 0.03
N ILE A 720 -35.82 -13.20 1.16
CA ILE A 720 -36.73 -12.90 2.26
C ILE A 720 -37.74 -11.88 1.73
N LYS A 721 -38.96 -12.34 1.44
CA LYS A 721 -40.08 -11.47 1.09
C LYS A 721 -40.32 -10.57 2.29
N SER A 722 -40.09 -9.28 2.11
CA SER A 722 -40.43 -8.21 3.04
C SER A 722 -41.93 -8.17 3.31
#